data_AF-A0A957LW62-F1
#
_entry.id   AF-A0A957LW62-F1
#
_cell.length_a   1.000
_cell.length_b   1.000
_cell.length_c   1.000
_cell.angle_alpha   90.00
_cell.angle_beta   90.00
_cell.angle_gamma   90.00
#
_symmetry.space_group_name_H-M   'P 1'
#
loop_
_entity.id
_entity.type
_entity.pdbx_description
1 polymer ?
#
loop_
_entity_poly.entity_id
_entity_poly.type
_entity_poly.pdbx_seq_one_letter_code
_entity_poly.pdbx_strand_id
1 'polypeptide(L)'
;MTDSYASHDVTPLLHLGPEALCRLTTGPLSLDTSGLMHAPITISCWMRVTDSLPTQVILNHGHQRWDEPGWSLYLDQGKLIVALRTEDGCVVRAADYPSDDQPHHVAVTIDPALTFARAYLDGRSAGWRISDALLDPVGELPAQTGLTVGGYTDAAGGHFDFTFGRRLSDRLDELAICGGFLPDDLIAELARRGNQPPIASFSLFASAKNAPTSIRVEADAVYRIDHVQGAPVNSEANYFSFRWLLDGIFWGQGPSLTRQFDYAGTHHIHLTVISAEHVEASTEQTLHLDGAQPPVYFTPVFMNGEAGYAAFRIPAIVTAADGALVAFAEGRVESVSDSTQTIHIVAKRSVDGGRTWGALHVVARYEEDGKTYAAMYPAPVVDRVQGTGRIILLYNGKSVSEWALAEGKGSSRIFCVTSHDHGISWSDPRDISPQVHRSRVWGVQIPSAGHALQMRSGRLFVSGSHTVSNDSVFAQWNYAFWSDDLGATWTIGPDVLLRADGASAQGLNEAMAAELDDGRIVINSRNYRDGEPAGLRAVTLAHFDAADRLIYQPTYDDPALIDSGVQGALLACFDPRTGRRRLLFVNPDHSAARMNLTVRASDDQGASWPIAKVIDAGPSAYSDLTCSEAGGVSVLYERGNNGGIWHAGFDFDWLDATSVSPRALLSSGAAPC
;
A
#
# COMPACT_ATOMS: atom_id res chain seq x y z
N MET A 1 4.06 -32.07 4.93
CA MET A 1 3.77 -32.89 3.72
C MET A 1 4.92 -33.80 3.25
N THR A 2 6.18 -33.54 3.63
CA THR A 2 7.38 -34.25 3.16
C THR A 2 7.31 -35.78 3.30
N ASP A 3 6.90 -36.28 4.47
CA ASP A 3 6.84 -37.73 4.72
C ASP A 3 5.81 -38.43 3.83
N SER A 4 4.66 -37.80 3.58
CA SER A 4 3.62 -38.30 2.68
C SER A 4 4.08 -38.29 1.22
N TYR A 5 4.84 -37.29 0.80
CA TYR A 5 5.45 -37.28 -0.53
C TYR A 5 6.48 -38.40 -0.69
N ALA A 6 7.36 -38.57 0.29
CA ALA A 6 8.38 -39.61 0.30
C ALA A 6 7.77 -41.02 0.31
N SER A 7 6.67 -41.24 1.04
CA SER A 7 5.98 -42.53 1.08
C SER A 7 5.30 -42.92 -0.25
N HIS A 8 5.08 -41.95 -1.14
CA HIS A 8 4.47 -42.12 -2.46
C HIS A 8 5.49 -41.95 -3.61
N ASP A 9 6.79 -41.91 -3.31
CA ASP A 9 7.87 -41.68 -4.28
C ASP A 9 7.69 -40.38 -5.12
N VAL A 10 7.07 -39.36 -4.52
CA VAL A 10 6.88 -38.04 -5.14
C VAL A 10 7.95 -37.09 -4.65
N THR A 11 8.63 -36.42 -5.59
CA THR A 11 9.53 -35.30 -5.28
C THR A 11 8.94 -34.01 -5.82
N PRO A 12 8.57 -33.04 -4.96
CA PRO A 12 8.12 -31.73 -5.42
C PRO A 12 9.20 -31.00 -6.25
N LEU A 13 8.77 -30.30 -7.30
CA LEU A 13 9.61 -29.37 -8.08
C LEU A 13 9.91 -28.10 -7.28
N LEU A 14 8.96 -27.70 -6.44
CA LEU A 14 9.07 -26.60 -5.48
C LEU A 14 8.40 -27.04 -4.19
N HIS A 15 9.04 -26.76 -3.05
CA HIS A 15 8.43 -26.92 -1.73
C HIS A 15 8.85 -25.77 -0.83
N LEU A 16 7.88 -24.97 -0.40
CA LEU A 16 8.05 -23.85 0.51
C LEU A 16 7.33 -24.17 1.81
N GLY A 17 8.08 -24.23 2.90
CA GLY A 17 7.54 -24.33 4.25
C GLY A 17 7.25 -22.97 4.89
N PRO A 18 6.79 -22.97 6.15
CA PRO A 18 6.43 -21.75 6.89
C PRO A 18 7.54 -20.68 6.93
N GLU A 19 8.81 -21.10 7.00
CA GLU A 19 9.97 -20.20 7.02
C GLU A 19 10.11 -19.40 5.72
N ALA A 20 9.93 -20.03 4.56
CA ALA A 20 9.98 -19.32 3.28
C ALA A 20 8.75 -18.43 3.10
N LEU A 21 7.57 -18.96 3.46
CA LEU A 21 6.27 -18.31 3.24
C LEU A 21 5.97 -17.17 4.21
N CYS A 22 6.67 -17.08 5.35
CA CYS A 22 6.50 -15.93 6.24
C CYS A 22 6.87 -14.59 5.58
N ARG A 23 7.71 -14.61 4.54
CA ARG A 23 8.08 -13.42 3.74
C ARG A 23 6.89 -12.77 3.05
N LEU A 24 5.79 -13.51 2.83
CA LEU A 24 4.55 -12.97 2.24
C LEU A 24 3.96 -11.79 3.01
N THR A 25 4.27 -11.69 4.31
CA THR A 25 3.91 -10.53 5.15
C THR A 25 4.60 -9.23 4.76
N THR A 26 5.72 -9.33 4.04
CA THR A 26 6.53 -8.18 3.59
C THR A 26 6.44 -7.94 2.09
N GLY A 27 5.89 -8.90 1.34
CA GLY A 27 5.77 -8.82 -0.11
C GLY A 27 5.64 -10.19 -0.77
N PRO A 28 5.17 -10.24 -2.02
CA PRO A 28 5.13 -11.49 -2.77
C PRO A 28 6.54 -12.06 -3.00
N LEU A 29 6.62 -13.37 -3.20
CA LEU A 29 7.87 -14.07 -3.52
C LEU A 29 7.94 -14.31 -5.03
N SER A 30 8.93 -13.71 -5.68
CA SER A 30 9.25 -14.03 -7.09
C SER A 30 10.27 -15.16 -7.14
N LEU A 31 9.95 -16.20 -7.90
CA LEU A 31 10.75 -17.40 -8.08
C LEU A 31 11.04 -17.60 -9.56
N ASP A 32 12.29 -17.92 -9.87
CA ASP A 32 12.65 -18.40 -11.20
C ASP A 32 12.20 -19.86 -11.33
N THR A 33 11.33 -20.10 -12.30
CA THR A 33 10.73 -21.41 -12.52
C THR A 33 10.89 -21.88 -13.95
N SER A 34 12.00 -21.50 -14.60
CA SER A 34 12.40 -22.02 -15.90
C SER A 34 12.41 -23.57 -15.89
N GLY A 35 11.31 -24.19 -16.33
CA GLY A 35 11.13 -25.65 -16.28
C GLY A 35 9.75 -26.15 -15.79
N LEU A 36 8.88 -25.30 -15.23
CA LEU A 36 7.54 -25.74 -14.77
C LEU A 36 6.55 -26.12 -15.88
N MET A 37 6.88 -25.97 -17.16
CA MET A 37 5.88 -25.82 -18.24
C MET A 37 6.03 -26.77 -19.44
N HIS A 38 6.44 -28.02 -19.22
CA HIS A 38 6.41 -29.05 -20.27
C HIS A 38 5.69 -30.35 -19.86
N ALA A 39 5.07 -30.37 -18.68
CA ALA A 39 4.37 -31.52 -18.12
C ALA A 39 3.18 -31.05 -17.27
N PRO A 40 2.19 -31.93 -17.01
CA PRO A 40 1.15 -31.67 -16.01
C PRO A 40 1.78 -31.28 -14.68
N ILE A 41 1.14 -30.40 -13.92
CA ILE A 41 1.57 -30.01 -12.58
C ILE A 41 0.43 -30.15 -11.59
N THR A 42 0.77 -30.48 -10.35
CA THR A 42 -0.16 -30.38 -9.21
C THR A 42 0.38 -29.37 -8.23
N ILE A 43 -0.40 -28.32 -8.01
CA ILE A 43 -0.21 -27.34 -6.94
C ILE A 43 -0.90 -27.90 -5.70
N SER A 44 -0.24 -27.87 -4.55
CA SER A 44 -0.77 -28.36 -3.29
C SER A 44 -0.37 -27.39 -2.17
N CYS A 45 -1.34 -26.88 -1.41
CA CYS A 45 -1.05 -25.91 -0.38
C CYS A 45 -1.99 -26.00 0.80
N TRP A 46 -1.47 -25.64 1.97
CA TRP A 46 -2.26 -25.37 3.17
C TRP A 46 -2.38 -23.86 3.34
N MET A 47 -3.61 -23.39 3.43
CA MET A 47 -3.86 -21.98 3.58
C MET A 47 -5.05 -21.69 4.49
N ARG A 48 -4.97 -20.56 5.20
CA ARG A 48 -6.05 -20.02 6.01
C ARG A 48 -6.47 -18.67 5.44
N VAL A 49 -7.78 -18.45 5.38
CA VAL A 49 -8.39 -17.23 4.86
C VAL A 49 -9.40 -16.74 5.88
N THR A 50 -9.21 -15.52 6.33
CA THR A 50 -9.91 -14.90 7.46
C THR A 50 -10.87 -13.81 7.00
N ASP A 51 -10.52 -13.09 5.93
CA ASP A 51 -11.31 -12.00 5.37
C ASP A 51 -11.49 -12.14 3.86
N SER A 52 -12.64 -11.66 3.37
CA SER A 52 -12.97 -11.63 1.94
C SER A 52 -12.60 -10.29 1.30
N LEU A 53 -11.31 -10.09 1.00
CA LEU A 53 -11.00 -9.21 -0.12
C LEU A 53 -11.68 -9.77 -1.38
N PRO A 54 -12.21 -8.91 -2.27
CA PRO A 54 -12.89 -9.36 -3.47
C PRO A 54 -12.04 -10.37 -4.22
N THR A 55 -10.74 -10.09 -4.42
CA THR A 55 -9.79 -10.93 -5.13
C THR A 55 -8.45 -11.05 -4.38
N GLN A 56 -7.93 -12.26 -4.16
CA GLN A 56 -6.62 -12.53 -3.55
C GLN A 56 -5.82 -13.53 -4.38
N VAL A 57 -4.72 -13.09 -4.98
CA VAL A 57 -3.84 -13.92 -5.81
C VAL A 57 -2.89 -14.72 -4.92
N ILE A 58 -3.04 -16.04 -4.96
CA ILE A 58 -2.20 -16.98 -4.22
C ILE A 58 -0.95 -17.28 -5.06
N LEU A 59 -1.13 -17.56 -6.36
CA LEU A 59 -0.05 -17.82 -7.31
C LEU A 59 -0.34 -17.11 -8.63
N ASN A 60 0.70 -16.53 -9.21
CA ASN A 60 0.68 -16.02 -10.58
C ASN A 60 1.92 -16.49 -11.33
N HIS A 61 1.74 -17.18 -12.44
CA HIS A 61 2.83 -17.56 -13.34
C HIS A 61 2.49 -17.00 -14.72
N GLY A 62 3.26 -16.03 -15.18
CA GLY A 62 2.87 -15.26 -16.34
C GLY A 62 3.60 -13.93 -16.37
N HIS A 63 3.21 -13.09 -17.32
CA HIS A 63 3.69 -11.71 -17.34
C HIS A 63 3.39 -10.99 -16.03
N GLN A 64 3.95 -9.78 -15.92
CA GLN A 64 3.95 -9.05 -14.66
C GLN A 64 2.53 -8.99 -14.09
N ARG A 65 1.49 -8.69 -14.88
CA ARG A 65 0.09 -8.66 -14.37
C ARG A 65 -0.55 -10.04 -14.32
N TRP A 66 -1.42 -10.24 -13.33
CA TRP A 66 -2.16 -11.50 -13.15
C TRP A 66 -3.26 -11.75 -14.20
N ASP A 67 -3.64 -10.71 -14.95
CA ASP A 67 -4.62 -10.74 -16.03
C ASP A 67 -3.98 -10.78 -17.44
N GLU A 68 -2.65 -10.87 -17.53
CA GLU A 68 -1.90 -11.11 -18.77
C GLU A 68 -1.74 -12.63 -19.05
N PRO A 69 -1.24 -13.02 -20.24
CA PRO A 69 -1.00 -14.43 -20.57
C PRO A 69 -0.17 -15.17 -19.51
N GLY A 70 -0.63 -16.36 -19.11
CA GLY A 70 -0.13 -17.13 -17.97
C GLY A 70 -1.21 -17.98 -17.29
N TRP A 71 -0.93 -18.47 -16.09
CA TRP A 71 -1.92 -19.10 -15.21
C TRP A 71 -1.87 -18.50 -13.80
N SER A 72 -3.02 -18.41 -13.17
CA SER A 72 -3.17 -17.89 -11.81
C SER A 72 -4.10 -18.76 -10.97
N LEU A 73 -3.76 -18.86 -9.68
CA LEU A 73 -4.59 -19.42 -8.62
C LEU A 73 -4.93 -18.27 -7.67
N TYR A 74 -6.21 -17.98 -7.53
CA TYR A 74 -6.67 -16.87 -6.69
C TYR A 74 -8.01 -17.17 -6.06
N LEU A 75 -8.34 -16.45 -5.00
CA LEU A 75 -9.66 -16.43 -4.40
C LEU A 75 -10.41 -15.23 -4.94
N ASP A 76 -11.67 -15.40 -5.32
CA ASP A 76 -12.55 -14.29 -5.67
C ASP A 76 -13.97 -14.53 -5.16
N GLN A 77 -14.49 -13.62 -4.35
CA GLN A 77 -15.87 -13.68 -3.81
C GLN A 77 -16.25 -15.04 -3.20
N GLY A 78 -15.36 -15.63 -2.40
CA GLY A 78 -15.58 -16.95 -1.78
C GLY A 78 -15.41 -18.14 -2.73
N LYS A 79 -14.79 -17.94 -3.89
CA LYS A 79 -14.47 -19.00 -4.85
C LYS A 79 -12.97 -19.15 -5.01
N LEU A 80 -12.50 -20.39 -5.02
CA LEU A 80 -11.18 -20.73 -5.51
C LEU A 80 -11.20 -20.77 -7.03
N ILE A 81 -10.42 -19.90 -7.65
CA ILE A 81 -10.37 -19.72 -9.09
C ILE A 81 -9.01 -20.15 -9.64
N VAL A 82 -9.07 -20.96 -10.69
CA VAL A 82 -7.94 -21.24 -11.57
C VAL A 82 -8.25 -20.60 -12.91
N ALA A 83 -7.34 -19.75 -13.37
CA ALA A 83 -7.55 -19.05 -14.61
C ALA A 83 -6.29 -19.11 -15.47
N LEU A 84 -6.47 -19.49 -16.73
CA LEU A 84 -5.41 -19.64 -17.72
C LEU A 84 -5.68 -18.67 -18.87
N ARG A 85 -4.66 -17.93 -19.27
CA ARG A 85 -4.71 -16.89 -20.29
C ARG A 85 -3.64 -17.15 -21.33
N THR A 86 -4.02 -17.07 -22.59
CA THR A 86 -3.13 -17.03 -23.75
C THR A 86 -3.33 -15.68 -24.46
N GLU A 87 -2.52 -15.40 -25.47
CA GLU A 87 -2.73 -14.19 -26.29
C GLU A 87 -4.11 -14.18 -26.97
N ASP A 88 -4.64 -15.36 -27.27
CA ASP A 88 -5.87 -15.51 -28.04
C ASP A 88 -7.13 -15.73 -27.16
N GLY A 89 -7.01 -15.96 -25.86
CA GLY A 89 -8.18 -16.16 -25.00
C GLY A 89 -7.91 -16.53 -23.54
N CYS A 90 -8.99 -16.73 -22.76
CA CYS A 90 -8.93 -17.03 -21.33
C CYS A 90 -9.91 -18.15 -20.95
N VAL A 91 -9.45 -19.10 -20.15
CA VAL A 91 -10.24 -20.17 -19.53
C VAL A 91 -10.25 -19.98 -18.02
N VAL A 92 -11.43 -19.85 -17.43
CA VAL A 92 -11.61 -19.70 -15.97
C VAL A 92 -12.42 -20.86 -15.42
N ARG A 93 -12.00 -21.39 -14.28
CA ARG A 93 -12.74 -22.38 -13.49
C ARG A 93 -12.78 -21.94 -12.05
N ALA A 94 -13.93 -22.14 -11.42
CA ALA A 94 -14.16 -21.77 -10.04
C ALA A 94 -14.72 -22.98 -9.27
N ALA A 95 -14.35 -23.08 -8.00
CA ALA A 95 -14.94 -23.97 -7.01
C ALA A 95 -15.27 -23.15 -5.76
N ASP A 96 -16.29 -23.54 -5.00
CA ASP A 96 -16.60 -22.85 -3.75
C ASP A 96 -15.46 -23.06 -2.74
N TYR A 97 -15.07 -21.98 -2.05
CA TYR A 97 -14.10 -22.01 -0.97
C TYR A 97 -14.82 -21.72 0.36
N PRO A 98 -14.52 -22.44 1.46
CA PRO A 98 -15.19 -22.22 2.74
C PRO A 98 -14.91 -20.84 3.32
N SER A 99 -15.89 -20.30 4.04
CA SER A 99 -15.79 -19.03 4.77
C SER A 99 -15.92 -19.27 6.27
N ASP A 100 -15.07 -20.13 6.82
CA ASP A 100 -15.12 -20.59 8.22
C ASP A 100 -13.84 -20.27 9.02
N ASP A 101 -12.94 -19.47 8.45
CA ASP A 101 -11.67 -19.08 9.06
C ASP A 101 -10.85 -20.29 9.55
N GLN A 102 -10.92 -21.40 8.83
CA GLN A 102 -10.11 -22.58 9.09
C GLN A 102 -8.96 -22.69 8.08
N PRO A 103 -7.83 -23.28 8.49
CA PRO A 103 -6.86 -23.76 7.53
C PRO A 103 -7.48 -24.90 6.71
N HIS A 104 -7.39 -24.78 5.40
CA HIS A 104 -7.83 -25.78 4.42
C HIS A 104 -6.67 -26.23 3.55
N HIS A 105 -6.72 -27.51 3.19
CA HIS A 105 -5.84 -28.05 2.16
C HIS A 105 -6.49 -27.85 0.79
N VAL A 106 -5.75 -27.26 -0.12
CA VAL A 106 -6.15 -27.09 -1.52
C VAL A 106 -5.12 -27.75 -2.42
N ALA A 107 -5.60 -28.61 -3.31
CA ALA A 107 -4.79 -29.11 -4.41
C ALA A 107 -5.46 -28.83 -5.75
N VAL A 108 -4.68 -28.40 -6.74
CA VAL A 108 -5.12 -28.12 -8.09
C VAL A 108 -4.18 -28.80 -9.04
N THR A 109 -4.72 -29.66 -9.90
CA THR A 109 -3.96 -30.27 -10.98
C THR A 109 -4.31 -29.65 -12.31
N ILE A 110 -3.27 -29.33 -13.09
CA ILE A 110 -3.35 -28.62 -14.37
C ILE A 110 -2.58 -29.42 -15.43
N ASP A 111 -3.23 -29.74 -16.54
CA ASP A 111 -2.61 -30.31 -17.74
C ASP A 111 -2.18 -29.18 -18.72
N PRO A 112 -0.93 -29.15 -19.23
CA PRO A 112 -0.47 -28.16 -20.21
C PRO A 112 -1.24 -28.18 -21.54
N ALA A 113 -1.81 -29.32 -21.94
CA ALA A 113 -2.67 -29.40 -23.14
C ALA A 113 -4.11 -28.91 -22.89
N LEU A 114 -4.42 -28.49 -21.66
CA LEU A 114 -5.72 -27.98 -21.21
C LEU A 114 -6.89 -28.96 -21.38
N THR A 115 -6.62 -30.26 -21.45
CA THR A 115 -7.67 -31.26 -21.57
C THR A 115 -8.26 -31.66 -20.23
N PHE A 116 -7.56 -31.34 -19.12
CA PHE A 116 -7.98 -31.72 -17.77
C PHE A 116 -7.49 -30.73 -16.70
N ALA A 117 -8.40 -30.32 -15.82
CA ALA A 117 -8.06 -29.68 -14.56
C ALA A 117 -8.94 -30.27 -13.46
N ARG A 118 -8.43 -30.35 -12.23
CA ARG A 118 -9.19 -30.81 -11.06
C ARG A 118 -8.73 -30.08 -9.81
N ALA A 119 -9.70 -29.56 -9.05
CA ALA A 119 -9.46 -29.02 -7.73
C ALA A 119 -9.92 -30.01 -6.65
N TYR A 120 -9.20 -29.96 -5.54
CA TYR A 120 -9.48 -30.67 -4.31
C TYR A 120 -9.49 -29.67 -3.17
N LEU A 121 -10.45 -29.84 -2.28
CA LEU A 121 -10.58 -29.11 -1.04
C LEU A 121 -10.70 -30.13 0.08
N ASP A 122 -9.77 -30.08 1.04
CA ASP A 122 -9.65 -31.02 2.15
C ASP A 122 -9.74 -32.48 1.71
N GLY A 123 -8.96 -32.81 0.67
CA GLY A 123 -8.86 -34.17 0.12
C GLY A 123 -10.06 -34.60 -0.73
N ARG A 124 -11.11 -33.77 -0.82
CA ARG A 124 -12.31 -34.07 -1.61
C ARG A 124 -12.25 -33.33 -2.93
N SER A 125 -12.48 -34.05 -4.03
CA SER A 125 -12.63 -33.42 -5.33
C SER A 125 -13.78 -32.42 -5.28
N ALA A 126 -13.47 -31.14 -5.47
CA ALA A 126 -14.43 -30.05 -5.57
C ALA A 126 -15.04 -29.97 -6.99
N GLY A 127 -14.60 -30.87 -7.88
CA GLY A 127 -15.28 -31.15 -9.15
C GLY A 127 -14.97 -30.17 -10.27
N TRP A 128 -13.91 -30.46 -11.02
CA TRP A 128 -13.84 -30.16 -12.44
C TRP A 128 -13.60 -31.48 -13.18
N ARG A 129 -14.54 -31.90 -14.02
CA ARG A 129 -14.33 -32.96 -15.02
C ARG A 129 -14.48 -32.29 -16.36
N ILE A 130 -13.38 -32.13 -17.08
CA ILE A 130 -13.44 -31.69 -18.46
C ILE A 130 -13.81 -32.94 -19.28
N SER A 131 -15.08 -33.04 -19.69
CA SER A 131 -15.43 -33.87 -20.84
C SER A 131 -16.53 -33.18 -21.64
N ASP A 132 -16.27 -33.11 -22.95
CA ASP A 132 -17.23 -32.97 -24.06
C ASP A 132 -17.58 -31.57 -24.61
N ALA A 133 -16.67 -30.61 -24.44
CA ALA A 133 -16.39 -29.65 -25.50
C ALA A 133 -14.91 -29.26 -25.39
N LEU A 134 -14.09 -29.72 -26.34
CA LEU A 134 -12.74 -29.20 -26.55
C LEU A 134 -12.86 -27.68 -26.67
N LEU A 135 -12.43 -26.95 -25.66
CA LEU A 135 -11.84 -25.65 -25.92
C LEU A 135 -10.41 -26.01 -26.28
N ASP A 136 -10.11 -26.02 -27.58
CA ASP A 136 -8.72 -25.98 -28.01
C ASP A 136 -8.04 -24.86 -27.21
N PRO A 137 -6.85 -25.10 -26.64
CA PRO A 137 -6.06 -24.01 -26.06
C PRO A 137 -6.01 -22.90 -27.10
N VAL A 138 -6.48 -21.70 -26.75
CA VAL A 138 -6.62 -20.64 -27.76
C VAL A 138 -5.26 -20.22 -28.32
N GLY A 139 -4.16 -20.61 -27.66
CA GLY A 139 -2.78 -20.55 -28.14
C GLY A 139 -1.85 -21.30 -27.19
N GLU A 140 -0.53 -21.17 -27.37
CA GLU A 140 0.45 -21.66 -26.39
C GLU A 140 0.54 -20.69 -25.20
N LEU A 141 0.80 -21.22 -24.00
CA LEU A 141 1.16 -20.38 -22.85
C LEU A 141 2.52 -19.71 -23.12
N PRO A 142 2.73 -18.46 -22.68
CA PRO A 142 3.93 -17.71 -23.03
C PRO A 142 5.22 -18.43 -22.60
N ALA A 143 6.20 -18.42 -23.50
CA ALA A 143 7.52 -18.99 -23.28
C ALA A 143 8.31 -18.11 -22.29
N GLN A 144 8.20 -18.45 -21.01
CA GLN A 144 8.94 -17.92 -19.86
C GLN A 144 8.53 -16.54 -19.33
N THR A 145 7.94 -16.59 -18.14
CA THR A 145 7.79 -15.48 -17.20
C THR A 145 7.72 -16.09 -15.78
N GLY A 146 8.21 -15.39 -14.76
CA GLY A 146 8.46 -15.98 -13.42
C GLY A 146 7.19 -16.38 -12.65
N LEU A 147 7.36 -17.18 -11.60
CA LEU A 147 6.30 -17.50 -10.64
C LEU A 147 6.31 -16.48 -9.50
N THR A 148 5.16 -15.92 -9.19
CA THR A 148 4.95 -15.07 -8.01
C THR A 148 4.03 -15.79 -7.03
N VAL A 149 4.46 -15.91 -5.78
CA VAL A 149 3.68 -16.50 -4.67
C VAL A 149 3.20 -15.39 -3.74
N GLY A 150 1.95 -15.52 -3.29
CA GLY A 150 1.31 -14.62 -2.34
C GLY A 150 1.01 -13.24 -2.90
N GLY A 151 0.81 -13.13 -4.21
CA GLY A 151 0.23 -11.94 -4.82
C GLY A 151 0.79 -11.53 -6.17
N TYR A 152 0.59 -10.26 -6.47
CA TYR A 152 1.08 -9.55 -7.64
C TYR A 152 1.86 -8.31 -7.16
N THR A 153 2.93 -7.98 -7.87
CA THR A 153 3.62 -6.68 -7.78
C THR A 153 3.54 -6.07 -9.15
N ASP A 154 2.85 -4.95 -9.30
CA ASP A 154 2.94 -4.16 -10.52
C ASP A 154 4.38 -3.69 -10.76
N ALA A 155 4.71 -3.38 -12.01
CA ALA A 155 6.02 -2.88 -12.39
C ALA A 155 6.42 -1.62 -11.57
N ALA A 156 5.43 -0.86 -11.12
CA ALA A 156 5.57 0.35 -10.30
C ALA A 156 5.61 0.07 -8.78
N GLY A 157 5.45 -1.19 -8.35
CA GLY A 157 5.48 -1.64 -6.96
C GLY A 157 4.52 -0.89 -6.04
N GLY A 158 3.31 -0.52 -6.49
CA GLY A 158 2.39 0.38 -5.80
C GLY A 158 0.96 -0.10 -5.63
N HIS A 159 0.51 -1.12 -6.35
CA HIS A 159 -0.83 -1.71 -6.20
C HIS A 159 -0.73 -3.05 -5.47
N PHE A 160 -0.96 -3.02 -4.15
CA PHE A 160 -0.62 -4.10 -3.22
C PHE A 160 -1.82 -4.93 -2.72
N ASP A 161 -2.96 -4.90 -3.40
CA ASP A 161 -4.22 -5.37 -2.78
C ASP A 161 -4.74 -6.71 -3.32
N PHE A 162 -4.05 -7.32 -4.29
CA PHE A 162 -4.30 -8.71 -4.68
C PHE A 162 -3.42 -9.70 -3.91
N THR A 163 -2.73 -9.26 -2.86
CA THR A 163 -1.61 -9.99 -2.27
C THR A 163 -2.08 -10.92 -1.15
N PHE A 164 -2.06 -12.23 -1.42
CA PHE A 164 -2.42 -13.25 -0.43
C PHE A 164 -1.38 -13.36 0.69
N GLY A 165 -1.81 -13.39 1.95
CA GLY A 165 -0.92 -13.59 3.09
C GLY A 165 -0.26 -12.33 3.67
N ARG A 166 -0.66 -11.13 3.22
CA ARG A 166 -0.20 -9.84 3.79
C ARG A 166 -0.97 -9.41 5.03
N ARG A 167 -2.26 -9.76 5.13
CA ARG A 167 -3.00 -9.56 6.38
C ARG A 167 -2.42 -10.48 7.46
N LEU A 168 -2.54 -10.07 8.72
CA LEU A 168 -2.07 -10.87 9.85
C LEU A 168 -2.71 -12.27 9.93
N SER A 169 -3.85 -12.39 9.30
CA SER A 169 -4.85 -13.42 9.50
C SER A 169 -4.90 -14.39 8.30
N ASP A 170 -4.71 -13.91 7.06
CA ASP A 170 -4.54 -14.77 5.88
C ASP A 170 -3.12 -15.35 5.83
N ARG A 171 -2.97 -16.62 5.46
CA ARG A 171 -1.66 -17.28 5.54
C ARG A 171 -1.55 -18.46 4.58
N LEU A 172 -0.36 -18.60 3.99
CA LEU A 172 0.08 -19.82 3.33
C LEU A 172 1.04 -20.54 4.29
N ASP A 173 0.67 -21.73 4.74
CA ASP A 173 1.44 -22.52 5.70
C ASP A 173 2.50 -23.36 5.01
N GLU A 174 2.11 -24.00 3.91
CA GLU A 174 2.96 -24.89 3.14
C GLU A 174 2.49 -24.83 1.69
N LEU A 175 3.44 -24.80 0.74
CA LEU A 175 3.17 -24.80 -0.69
C LEU A 175 4.11 -25.80 -1.36
N ALA A 176 3.56 -26.69 -2.15
CA ALA A 176 4.30 -27.59 -3.02
C ALA A 176 3.77 -27.53 -4.45
N ILE A 177 4.69 -27.55 -5.42
CA ILE A 177 4.37 -27.77 -6.84
C ILE A 177 5.05 -29.07 -7.25
N CYS A 178 4.25 -30.04 -7.67
CA CYS A 178 4.72 -31.37 -8.09
C CYS A 178 4.58 -31.52 -9.60
N GLY A 179 5.51 -32.26 -10.21
CA GLY A 179 5.36 -32.72 -11.58
C GLY A 179 4.36 -33.87 -11.64
N GLY A 180 3.44 -33.82 -12.60
CA GLY A 180 2.43 -34.83 -12.84
C GLY A 180 1.15 -34.67 -12.00
N PHE A 181 0.25 -35.63 -12.18
CA PHE A 181 -0.97 -35.78 -11.40
C PHE A 181 -0.65 -36.51 -10.09
N LEU A 182 -0.95 -35.91 -8.94
CA LEU A 182 -0.88 -36.64 -7.68
C LEU A 182 -2.04 -37.64 -7.56
N PRO A 183 -1.80 -38.85 -7.02
CA PRO A 183 -2.86 -39.80 -6.70
C PRO A 183 -3.90 -39.23 -5.72
N ASP A 184 -5.17 -39.63 -5.89
CA ASP A 184 -6.28 -39.16 -5.05
C ASP A 184 -6.09 -39.52 -3.56
N ASP A 185 -5.49 -40.68 -3.28
CA ASP A 185 -5.15 -41.13 -1.93
C ASP A 185 -4.03 -40.31 -1.30
N LEU A 186 -2.98 -39.96 -2.05
CA LEU A 186 -1.96 -39.02 -1.59
C LEU A 186 -2.58 -37.64 -1.28
N ILE A 187 -3.45 -37.12 -2.15
CA ILE A 187 -4.12 -35.84 -1.91
C ILE A 187 -4.99 -35.90 -0.63
N ALA A 188 -5.72 -37.00 -0.44
CA ALA A 188 -6.48 -37.22 0.79
C ALA A 188 -5.57 -37.33 2.03
N GLU A 189 -4.37 -37.91 1.88
CA GLU A 189 -3.38 -37.99 2.94
C GLU A 189 -2.84 -36.62 3.35
N LEU A 190 -2.52 -35.78 2.36
CA LEU A 190 -2.00 -34.43 2.54
C LEU A 190 -3.01 -33.48 3.19
N ALA A 191 -4.31 -33.78 3.05
CA ALA A 191 -5.41 -33.04 3.64
C ALA A 191 -5.74 -33.43 5.09
N ARG A 192 -5.01 -34.38 5.68
CA ARG A 192 -5.28 -34.81 7.07
C ARG A 192 -5.01 -33.67 8.05
N ARG A 193 -6.06 -33.27 8.75
CA ARG A 193 -6.03 -32.28 9.83
C ARG A 193 -6.12 -32.95 11.19
N GLY A 194 -5.39 -32.42 12.15
CA GLY A 194 -5.49 -32.82 13.56
C GLY A 194 -6.83 -32.41 14.16
N ASN A 195 -7.21 -33.04 15.27
CA ASN A 195 -8.46 -32.73 15.98
C ASN A 195 -8.25 -31.91 17.27
N GLN A 196 -7.01 -31.77 17.73
CA GLN A 196 -6.71 -31.06 18.97
C GLN A 196 -5.59 -30.03 18.75
N PRO A 197 -5.84 -28.76 19.08
CA PRO A 197 -4.79 -27.76 18.99
C PRO A 197 -3.68 -28.02 20.02
N PRO A 198 -2.43 -27.62 19.74
CA PRO A 198 -1.37 -27.66 20.72
C PRO A 198 -1.67 -26.75 21.92
N ILE A 199 -0.92 -26.90 23.00
CA ILE A 199 -0.84 -25.87 24.04
C ILE A 199 0.29 -24.94 23.65
N ALA A 200 -0.02 -23.64 23.53
CA ALA A 200 0.94 -22.58 23.24
C ALA A 200 1.08 -21.64 24.43
N SER A 201 2.30 -21.47 24.92
CA SER A 201 2.68 -20.47 25.91
C SER A 201 4.06 -19.90 25.55
N PHE A 202 4.48 -18.83 26.21
CA PHE A 202 5.86 -18.35 26.09
C PHE A 202 6.31 -17.59 27.33
N SER A 203 7.63 -17.48 27.45
CA SER A 203 8.30 -16.71 28.49
C SER A 203 9.01 -15.48 27.89
N LEU A 204 9.01 -14.37 28.64
CA LEU A 204 9.68 -13.12 28.30
C LEU A 204 10.90 -12.92 29.20
N PHE A 205 12.05 -12.63 28.59
CA PHE A 205 13.30 -12.37 29.30
C PHE A 205 13.86 -11.01 28.87
N ALA A 206 13.89 -10.05 29.80
CA ALA A 206 14.42 -8.71 29.55
C ALA A 206 15.84 -8.55 30.11
N SER A 207 16.75 -7.95 29.34
CA SER A 207 18.12 -7.66 29.82
C SER A 207 18.15 -6.52 30.85
N ALA A 208 17.16 -5.63 30.83
CA ALA A 208 16.98 -4.52 31.75
C ALA A 208 15.48 -4.21 31.96
N LYS A 209 15.14 -3.52 33.05
CA LYS A 209 13.76 -3.11 33.36
C LYS A 209 13.24 -1.99 32.45
N ASN A 210 14.13 -1.11 31.98
CA ASN A 210 13.79 0.07 31.20
C ASN A 210 14.52 0.03 29.86
N ALA A 211 13.94 0.63 28.83
CA ALA A 211 14.59 0.83 27.55
C ALA A 211 15.79 1.82 27.66
N PRO A 212 16.88 1.61 26.91
CA PRO A 212 17.10 0.54 25.93
C PRO A 212 17.28 -0.84 26.59
N THR A 213 16.58 -1.85 26.08
CA THR A 213 16.61 -3.22 26.62
C THR A 213 16.45 -4.24 25.49
N SER A 214 17.05 -5.41 25.63
CA SER A 214 16.83 -6.55 24.74
C SER A 214 15.81 -7.49 25.37
N ILE A 215 14.75 -7.81 24.64
CA ILE A 215 13.74 -8.77 25.05
C ILE A 215 13.94 -10.03 24.22
N ARG A 216 14.17 -11.14 24.91
CA ARG A 216 14.12 -12.49 24.33
C ARG A 216 12.79 -13.13 24.68
N VAL A 217 12.13 -13.70 23.68
CA VAL A 217 10.97 -14.59 23.86
C VAL A 217 11.39 -16.02 23.62
N GLU A 218 10.84 -16.94 24.40
CA GLU A 218 11.00 -18.38 24.21
C GLU A 218 9.62 -19.03 24.28
N ALA A 219 9.24 -19.72 23.21
CA ALA A 219 7.99 -20.46 23.12
C ALA A 219 8.08 -21.78 23.86
N ASP A 220 6.99 -22.12 24.55
CA ASP A 220 6.74 -23.41 25.16
C ASP A 220 5.52 -24.02 24.45
N ALA A 221 5.74 -25.09 23.69
CA ALA A 221 4.69 -25.79 22.94
C ALA A 221 4.64 -27.28 23.32
N VAL A 222 3.43 -27.78 23.60
CA VAL A 222 3.18 -29.19 23.91
C VAL A 222 1.98 -29.70 23.12
N TYR A 223 2.13 -30.84 22.45
CA TYR A 223 1.01 -31.53 21.82
C TYR A 223 0.10 -32.08 22.92
N ARG A 224 -1.20 -31.76 22.91
CA ARG A 224 -2.16 -32.53 23.72
C ARG A 224 -2.30 -33.89 23.09
N ILE A 225 -1.63 -34.89 23.64
CA ILE A 225 -1.97 -36.28 23.41
C ILE A 225 -2.82 -36.69 24.61
N ASP A 226 -4.11 -36.89 24.40
CA ASP A 226 -4.93 -37.64 25.35
C ASP A 226 -4.35 -39.07 25.42
N HIS A 227 -3.52 -39.30 26.44
CA HIS A 227 -2.97 -40.59 26.87
C HIS A 227 -2.36 -41.52 25.79
N VAL A 228 -1.04 -41.42 25.63
CA VAL A 228 -0.18 -42.60 25.67
C VAL A 228 0.91 -42.33 26.71
N GLN A 229 0.92 -43.08 27.81
CA GLN A 229 1.99 -43.02 28.80
C GLN A 229 3.32 -43.39 28.14
N GLY A 230 4.34 -42.52 28.23
CA GLY A 230 5.74 -42.95 28.21
C GLY A 230 6.66 -42.43 27.10
N ALA A 231 6.25 -41.48 26.24
CA ALA A 231 7.19 -40.84 25.32
C ALA A 231 7.59 -39.44 25.84
N PRO A 232 8.88 -39.17 26.14
CA PRO A 232 9.35 -37.82 26.38
C PRO A 232 9.24 -37.01 25.09
N VAL A 233 8.66 -35.80 25.18
CA VAL A 233 8.73 -34.79 24.11
C VAL A 233 10.16 -34.26 24.10
N ASN A 234 11.04 -34.91 23.32
CA ASN A 234 12.36 -34.34 23.03
C ASN A 234 12.16 -33.09 22.15
N SER A 235 12.59 -31.95 22.68
CA SER A 235 12.45 -30.60 22.15
C SER A 235 13.29 -30.29 20.89
N GLU A 236 13.65 -31.29 20.08
CA GLU A 236 14.51 -31.11 18.90
C GLU A 236 13.93 -31.67 17.58
N ALA A 237 12.68 -32.14 17.55
CA ALA A 237 12.07 -32.64 16.32
C ALA A 237 10.91 -31.74 15.84
N ASN A 238 11.13 -31.02 14.74
CA ASN A 238 10.27 -30.63 13.60
C ASN A 238 8.72 -30.71 13.62
N TYR A 239 8.03 -30.79 14.77
CA TYR A 239 6.56 -30.97 14.81
C TYR A 239 5.75 -29.68 14.86
N PHE A 240 6.39 -28.55 15.16
CA PHE A 240 5.73 -27.26 15.29
C PHE A 240 6.42 -26.20 14.48
N SER A 241 5.64 -25.32 13.85
CA SER A 241 6.11 -24.01 13.43
C SER A 241 5.61 -22.95 14.41
N PHE A 242 6.44 -21.93 14.61
CA PHE A 242 6.24 -20.88 15.59
C PHE A 242 6.25 -19.55 14.88
N ARG A 243 5.18 -18.79 14.99
CA ARG A 243 5.04 -17.47 14.37
C ARG A 243 4.87 -16.41 15.44
N TRP A 244 5.73 -15.41 15.41
CA TRP A 244 5.69 -14.29 16.35
C TRP A 244 5.22 -13.03 15.64
N LEU A 245 4.28 -12.33 16.25
CA LEU A 245 3.88 -10.98 15.89
C LEU A 245 4.20 -10.05 17.07
N LEU A 246 4.75 -8.88 16.78
CA LEU A 246 4.91 -7.77 17.72
C LEU A 246 4.04 -6.62 17.22
N ASP A 247 3.07 -6.18 18.02
CA ASP A 247 2.13 -5.11 17.68
C ASP A 247 1.39 -5.37 16.36
N GLY A 248 1.03 -6.63 16.13
CA GLY A 248 0.42 -7.04 14.87
C GLY A 248 1.36 -6.94 13.66
N ILE A 249 2.68 -6.90 13.86
CA ILE A 249 3.66 -6.96 12.77
C ILE A 249 4.47 -8.23 12.91
N PHE A 250 4.65 -8.96 11.81
CA PHE A 250 5.46 -10.17 11.82
C PHE A 250 6.88 -9.88 12.34
N TRP A 251 7.24 -10.53 13.44
CA TRP A 251 8.53 -10.38 14.10
C TRP A 251 9.51 -11.47 13.67
N GLY A 252 9.05 -12.72 13.53
CA GLY A 252 9.91 -13.81 13.09
C GLY A 252 9.29 -15.19 13.25
N GLN A 253 10.04 -16.21 12.83
CA GLN A 253 9.72 -17.63 13.04
C GLN A 253 10.70 -18.27 14.03
N GLY A 254 10.28 -19.39 14.61
CA GLY A 254 11.13 -20.26 15.42
C GLY A 254 10.81 -20.21 16.91
N PRO A 255 11.35 -21.15 17.69
CA PRO A 255 10.99 -21.31 19.10
C PRO A 255 11.49 -20.19 20.00
N SER A 256 12.41 -19.33 19.53
CA SER A 256 12.85 -18.17 20.30
C SER A 256 13.28 -17.02 19.39
N LEU A 257 12.99 -15.79 19.80
CA LEU A 257 13.43 -14.57 19.12
C LEU A 257 14.01 -13.58 20.13
N THR A 258 14.88 -12.70 19.67
CA THR A 258 15.39 -11.57 20.47
C THR A 258 15.24 -10.28 19.69
N ARG A 259 14.83 -9.19 20.36
CA ARG A 259 14.73 -7.86 19.77
C ARG A 259 15.17 -6.80 20.76
N GLN A 260 15.91 -5.82 20.25
CA GLN A 260 16.26 -4.62 20.98
C GLN A 260 15.12 -3.60 20.90
N PHE A 261 14.79 -3.02 22.04
CA PHE A 261 13.83 -1.94 22.20
C PHE A 261 14.58 -0.74 22.73
N ASP A 262 14.70 0.31 21.93
CA ASP A 262 15.47 1.51 22.30
C ASP A 262 14.66 2.50 23.14
N TYR A 263 13.32 2.38 23.10
CA TYR A 263 12.38 3.33 23.69
C TYR A 263 11.33 2.65 24.55
N ALA A 264 10.69 3.45 25.39
CA ALA A 264 9.49 3.08 26.13
C ALA A 264 8.33 2.77 25.18
N GLY A 265 7.40 1.93 25.65
CA GLY A 265 6.25 1.54 24.85
C GLY A 265 5.42 0.45 25.51
N THR A 266 4.22 0.26 24.99
CA THR A 266 3.41 -0.93 25.26
C THR A 266 3.38 -1.75 24.00
N HIS A 267 3.78 -3.01 24.10
CA HIS A 267 3.93 -3.91 22.98
C HIS A 267 3.11 -5.18 23.19
N HIS A 268 2.36 -5.60 22.17
CA HIS A 268 1.60 -6.85 22.16
C HIS A 268 2.40 -7.92 21.45
N ILE A 269 2.80 -8.97 22.18
CA ILE A 269 3.56 -10.09 21.64
C ILE A 269 2.60 -11.25 21.48
N HIS A 270 2.31 -11.61 20.24
CA HIS A 270 1.43 -12.71 19.89
C HIS A 270 2.25 -13.88 19.31
N LEU A 271 2.05 -15.06 19.88
CA LEU A 271 2.62 -16.32 19.40
C LEU A 271 1.50 -17.16 18.79
N THR A 272 1.70 -17.63 17.57
CA THR A 272 0.93 -18.74 16.98
C THR A 272 1.83 -19.96 16.87
N VAL A 273 1.37 -21.10 17.41
CA VAL A 273 2.02 -22.40 17.25
C VAL A 273 1.15 -23.24 16.34
N ILE A 274 1.71 -23.76 15.26
CA ILE A 274 1.01 -24.59 14.28
C ILE A 274 1.65 -25.97 14.31
N SER A 275 0.83 -27.01 14.43
CA SER A 275 1.32 -28.39 14.41
C SER A 275 1.53 -28.91 12.98
N ALA A 276 2.26 -30.00 12.86
CA ALA A 276 2.41 -30.75 11.60
C ALA A 276 1.08 -31.25 10.99
N GLU A 277 -0.01 -31.25 11.76
CA GLU A 277 -1.36 -31.62 11.30
C GLU A 277 -2.26 -30.38 11.09
N HIS A 278 -1.66 -29.18 10.93
CA HIS A 278 -2.33 -27.92 10.60
C HIS A 278 -3.44 -27.52 11.60
N VAL A 279 -3.25 -27.87 12.86
CA VAL A 279 -4.01 -27.32 13.99
C VAL A 279 -3.14 -26.36 14.78
N GLU A 280 -3.72 -25.24 15.19
CA GLU A 280 -2.97 -24.16 15.81
C GLU A 280 -3.56 -23.72 17.14
N ALA A 281 -2.70 -23.12 17.96
CA ALA A 281 -3.09 -22.36 19.13
C ALA A 281 -2.32 -21.05 19.14
N SER A 282 -2.97 -20.01 19.66
CA SER A 282 -2.32 -18.73 19.86
C SER A 282 -2.40 -18.28 21.31
N THR A 283 -1.46 -17.41 21.66
CA THR A 283 -1.39 -16.76 22.96
C THR A 283 -0.77 -15.38 22.80
N GLU A 284 -1.18 -14.44 23.65
CA GLU A 284 -0.67 -13.08 23.63
C GLU A 284 -0.23 -12.67 25.03
N GLN A 285 0.86 -11.89 25.11
CA GLN A 285 1.24 -11.17 26.31
C GLN A 285 1.56 -9.72 25.97
N THR A 286 1.19 -8.81 26.86
CA THR A 286 1.55 -7.39 26.77
C THR A 286 2.84 -7.13 27.54
N LEU A 287 3.80 -6.51 26.86
CA LEU A 287 5.05 -6.01 27.42
C LEU A 287 4.96 -4.49 27.60
N HIS A 288 5.16 -4.02 28.82
CA HIS A 288 5.30 -2.59 29.10
C HIS A 288 6.77 -2.27 29.37
N LEU A 289 7.33 -1.31 28.64
CA LEU A 289 8.68 -0.81 28.81
C LEU A 289 8.65 0.67 29.22
N ASP A 290 9.30 0.99 30.34
CA ASP A 290 9.58 2.36 30.75
C ASP A 290 10.86 2.89 30.09
N GLY A 291 11.01 4.22 30.00
CA GLY A 291 12.18 4.86 29.37
C GLY A 291 11.84 6.13 28.59
N ALA A 292 12.73 6.52 27.67
CA ALA A 292 12.48 7.63 26.75
C ALA A 292 11.43 7.23 25.71
N GLN A 293 10.48 8.12 25.40
CA GLN A 293 9.50 7.88 24.35
C GLN A 293 10.17 7.88 22.97
N PRO A 294 9.67 7.11 21.99
CA PRO A 294 10.23 7.13 20.66
C PRO A 294 10.05 8.52 20.03
N PRO A 295 11.07 9.05 19.34
CA PRO A 295 11.01 10.38 18.73
C PRO A 295 10.08 10.43 17.50
N VAL A 296 9.71 9.26 16.97
CA VAL A 296 8.69 9.08 15.94
C VAL A 296 7.67 8.08 16.46
N TYR A 297 6.39 8.39 16.34
CA TYR A 297 5.30 7.45 16.64
C TYR A 297 4.42 7.25 15.42
N PHE A 298 3.76 6.09 15.35
CA PHE A 298 2.92 5.69 14.24
C PHE A 298 1.52 5.33 14.72
N THR A 299 0.49 5.64 13.94
CA THR A 299 -0.89 5.29 14.27
C THR A 299 -1.67 4.94 12.99
N PRO A 300 -2.40 3.82 12.95
CA PRO A 300 -3.28 3.51 11.82
C PRO A 300 -4.44 4.53 11.77
N VAL A 301 -4.73 5.06 10.57
CA VAL A 301 -5.79 6.06 10.39
C VAL A 301 -6.96 5.47 9.62
N PHE A 302 -6.70 4.91 8.44
CA PHE A 302 -7.72 4.26 7.61
C PHE A 302 -7.24 2.87 7.20
N MET A 303 -7.95 1.81 7.60
CA MET A 303 -7.52 0.44 7.32
C MET A 303 -8.41 -0.21 6.25
N ASN A 304 -7.78 -0.84 5.25
CA ASN A 304 -8.50 -1.47 4.13
C ASN A 304 -9.47 -2.56 4.64
N GLY A 305 -10.68 -2.62 4.07
CA GLY A 305 -11.74 -3.55 4.50
C GLY A 305 -12.59 -3.04 5.68
N GLU A 306 -12.28 -1.89 6.26
CA GLU A 306 -13.09 -1.29 7.32
C GLU A 306 -14.16 -0.33 6.79
N ALA A 307 -15.19 -0.08 7.61
CA ALA A 307 -16.20 0.95 7.39
C ALA A 307 -16.94 0.87 6.03
N GLY A 308 -17.00 -0.32 5.41
CA GLY A 308 -17.67 -0.55 4.14
C GLY A 308 -16.85 -0.19 2.89
N TYR A 309 -15.54 0.00 3.04
CA TYR A 309 -14.63 0.30 1.94
C TYR A 309 -13.64 -0.84 1.74
N ALA A 310 -13.48 -1.29 0.49
CA ALA A 310 -12.44 -2.26 0.13
C ALA A 310 -11.04 -1.71 0.44
N ALA A 311 -10.79 -0.43 0.16
CA ALA A 311 -9.49 0.19 0.41
C ALA A 311 -9.57 1.71 0.65
N PHE A 312 -8.51 2.23 1.26
CA PHE A 312 -8.26 3.66 1.40
C PHE A 312 -6.97 4.06 0.69
N ARG A 313 -7.03 5.14 -0.09
CA ARG A 313 -5.93 5.63 -0.95
C ARG A 313 -5.86 7.15 -0.96
N ILE A 314 -4.79 7.71 -1.51
CA ILE A 314 -4.58 9.14 -1.79
C ILE A 314 -4.77 9.99 -0.52
N PRO A 315 -3.87 9.83 0.48
CA PRO A 315 -3.94 10.58 1.72
C PRO A 315 -3.74 12.07 1.50
N ALA A 316 -4.51 12.89 2.23
CA ALA A 316 -4.22 14.30 2.43
C ALA A 316 -4.39 14.68 3.89
N ILE A 317 -3.61 15.63 4.40
CA ILE A 317 -3.68 16.03 5.82
C ILE A 317 -3.47 17.52 6.00
N VAL A 318 -4.28 18.13 6.86
CA VAL A 318 -4.09 19.51 7.30
C VAL A 318 -4.20 19.63 8.81
N THR A 319 -3.45 20.56 9.39
CA THR A 319 -3.72 21.05 10.74
C THR A 319 -4.79 22.14 10.63
N ALA A 320 -5.94 21.95 11.28
CA ALA A 320 -7.01 22.92 11.36
C ALA A 320 -6.68 24.07 12.33
N ALA A 321 -7.45 25.16 12.28
CA ALA A 321 -7.16 26.38 13.05
C ALA A 321 -7.22 26.20 14.57
N ASP A 322 -7.99 25.22 15.04
CA ASP A 322 -8.06 24.82 16.45
C ASP A 322 -6.94 23.85 16.89
N GLY A 323 -5.99 23.55 15.99
CA GLY A 323 -4.87 22.66 16.23
C GLY A 323 -5.15 21.18 15.98
N ALA A 324 -6.38 20.80 15.65
CA ALA A 324 -6.71 19.42 15.30
C ALA A 324 -6.10 19.02 13.95
N LEU A 325 -5.73 17.76 13.80
CA LEU A 325 -5.40 17.19 12.50
C LEU A 325 -6.68 16.69 11.83
N VAL A 326 -6.84 16.99 10.55
CA VAL A 326 -7.90 16.42 9.71
C VAL A 326 -7.23 15.65 8.58
N ALA A 327 -7.37 14.33 8.61
CA ALA A 327 -6.87 13.40 7.61
C ALA A 327 -7.99 13.06 6.63
N PHE A 328 -7.70 13.11 5.35
CA PHE A 328 -8.59 12.76 4.24
C PHE A 328 -8.03 11.55 3.50
N ALA A 329 -8.93 10.79 2.89
CA ALA A 329 -8.58 9.71 1.98
C ALA A 329 -9.69 9.51 0.93
N GLU A 330 -9.34 8.86 -0.17
CA GLU A 330 -10.28 8.16 -1.02
C GLU A 330 -10.73 6.88 -0.32
N GLY A 331 -11.99 6.82 0.09
CA GLY A 331 -12.65 5.56 0.46
C GLY A 331 -13.17 4.88 -0.80
N ARG A 332 -12.48 3.82 -1.23
CA ARG A 332 -12.80 3.05 -2.44
C ARG A 332 -13.72 1.89 -2.09
N VAL A 333 -14.93 1.88 -2.64
CA VAL A 333 -16.01 0.99 -2.16
C VAL A 333 -15.78 -0.45 -2.62
N GLU A 334 -15.62 -0.67 -3.91
CA GLU A 334 -15.62 -2.02 -4.48
C GLU A 334 -14.24 -2.67 -4.52
N SER A 335 -13.19 -1.89 -4.76
CA SER A 335 -11.82 -2.41 -4.90
C SER A 335 -10.78 -1.32 -4.64
N VAL A 336 -9.51 -1.68 -4.54
CA VAL A 336 -8.42 -0.68 -4.53
C VAL A 336 -8.22 0.01 -5.88
N SER A 337 -8.87 -0.42 -6.96
CA SER A 337 -8.52 0.05 -8.31
C SER A 337 -8.75 1.55 -8.46
N ASP A 338 -7.85 2.25 -9.18
CA ASP A 338 -8.07 3.64 -9.61
C ASP A 338 -9.31 3.78 -10.51
N SER A 339 -9.78 2.66 -11.08
CA SER A 339 -10.97 2.58 -11.93
C SER A 339 -12.19 2.00 -11.23
N THR A 340 -12.17 1.86 -9.89
CA THR A 340 -13.36 1.43 -9.15
C THR A 340 -14.49 2.44 -9.37
N GLN A 341 -15.73 1.95 -9.43
CA GLN A 341 -16.87 2.79 -9.80
C GLN A 341 -17.15 3.87 -8.74
N THR A 342 -17.16 3.49 -7.46
CA THR A 342 -17.57 4.39 -6.38
C THR A 342 -16.39 4.71 -5.48
N ILE A 343 -16.06 6.00 -5.41
CA ILE A 343 -15.07 6.53 -4.48
C ILE A 343 -15.69 7.72 -3.73
N HIS A 344 -15.58 7.69 -2.41
CA HIS A 344 -15.96 8.80 -1.55
C HIS A 344 -14.70 9.52 -1.05
N ILE A 345 -14.77 10.84 -0.85
CA ILE A 345 -13.78 11.49 0.02
C ILE A 345 -14.24 11.30 1.46
N VAL A 346 -13.40 10.67 2.27
CA VAL A 346 -13.64 10.43 3.70
C VAL A 346 -12.65 11.22 4.53
N ALA A 347 -13.01 11.49 5.78
CA ALA A 347 -12.11 12.12 6.74
C ALA A 347 -12.21 11.51 8.14
N LYS A 348 -11.10 11.63 8.88
CA LYS A 348 -11.01 11.42 10.33
C LYS A 348 -10.30 12.63 10.95
N ARG A 349 -10.62 12.92 12.21
CA ARG A 349 -10.08 14.06 12.95
C ARG A 349 -9.37 13.59 14.22
N SER A 350 -8.24 14.20 14.54
CA SER A 350 -7.46 13.95 15.76
C SER A 350 -7.20 15.26 16.52
N VAL A 351 -7.29 15.20 17.85
CA VAL A 351 -7.08 16.35 18.75
C VAL A 351 -5.85 16.19 19.66
N ASP A 352 -5.06 15.12 19.45
CA ASP A 352 -3.92 14.75 20.31
C ASP A 352 -2.61 14.56 19.51
N GLY A 353 -2.54 15.22 18.35
CA GLY A 353 -1.38 15.17 17.44
C GLY A 353 -1.36 13.95 16.52
N GLY A 354 -2.45 13.19 16.42
CA GLY A 354 -2.54 12.01 15.55
C GLY A 354 -2.35 10.68 16.29
N ARG A 355 -2.30 10.70 17.63
CA ARG A 355 -2.18 9.48 18.46
C ARG A 355 -3.49 8.70 18.51
N THR A 356 -4.61 9.41 18.47
CA THR A 356 -5.94 8.80 18.33
C THR A 356 -6.75 9.55 17.28
N TRP A 357 -7.63 8.81 16.60
CA TRP A 357 -8.46 9.32 15.52
C TRP A 357 -9.93 9.04 15.81
N GLY A 358 -10.78 10.04 15.56
CA GLY A 358 -12.22 9.92 15.68
C GLY A 358 -12.84 9.00 14.63
N ALA A 359 -14.18 8.93 14.64
CA ALA A 359 -14.94 8.17 13.67
C ALA A 359 -14.70 8.66 12.23
N LEU A 360 -14.89 7.76 11.27
CA LEU A 360 -14.85 8.10 9.85
C LEU A 360 -16.12 8.88 9.47
N HIS A 361 -15.93 9.95 8.69
CA HIS A 361 -17.02 10.74 8.12
C HIS A 361 -16.86 10.81 6.60
N VAL A 362 -17.97 10.68 5.86
CA VAL A 362 -17.96 10.94 4.40
C VAL A 362 -18.10 12.44 4.18
N VAL A 363 -17.09 13.04 3.55
CA VAL A 363 -16.99 14.48 3.30
C VAL A 363 -17.59 14.84 1.95
N ALA A 364 -17.32 14.04 0.92
CA ALA A 364 -17.83 14.32 -0.42
C ALA A 364 -18.14 13.03 -1.19
N ARG A 365 -19.15 13.14 -2.06
CA ARG A 365 -19.49 12.15 -3.09
C ARG A 365 -19.55 12.86 -4.44
N TYR A 366 -19.39 12.10 -5.51
CA TYR A 366 -19.69 12.58 -6.85
C TYR A 366 -20.94 11.86 -7.36
N GLU A 367 -21.98 12.63 -7.68
CA GLU A 367 -23.25 12.11 -8.18
C GLU A 367 -23.58 12.76 -9.52
N GLU A 368 -23.92 11.94 -10.51
CA GLU A 368 -24.35 12.36 -11.84
C GLU A 368 -25.45 11.40 -12.31
N ASP A 369 -26.53 11.92 -12.91
CA ASP A 369 -27.66 11.13 -13.41
C ASP A 369 -28.25 10.11 -12.43
N GLY A 370 -28.29 10.46 -11.13
CA GLY A 370 -28.82 9.61 -10.06
C GLY A 370 -27.94 8.42 -9.69
N LYS A 371 -26.67 8.42 -10.10
CA LYS A 371 -25.66 7.41 -9.76
C LYS A 371 -24.50 8.06 -9.02
N THR A 372 -23.89 7.30 -8.12
CA THR A 372 -22.64 7.67 -7.46
C THR A 372 -21.45 7.16 -8.25
N TYR A 373 -20.42 7.98 -8.33
CA TYR A 373 -19.20 7.74 -9.09
C TYR A 373 -17.96 8.07 -8.24
N ALA A 374 -16.80 8.23 -8.87
CA ALA A 374 -15.54 8.46 -8.17
C ALA A 374 -15.33 9.94 -7.81
N ALA A 375 -15.25 10.25 -6.52
CA ALA A 375 -14.68 11.50 -5.98
C ALA A 375 -13.24 11.23 -5.52
N MET A 376 -12.27 11.89 -6.13
CA MET A 376 -10.84 11.57 -6.06
C MET A 376 -9.96 12.79 -5.77
N TYR A 377 -8.71 12.55 -5.38
CA TYR A 377 -7.67 13.56 -5.16
C TYR A 377 -8.10 14.66 -4.17
N PRO A 378 -8.25 14.33 -2.88
CA PRO A 378 -8.57 15.34 -1.87
C PRO A 378 -7.45 16.38 -1.78
N ALA A 379 -7.80 17.64 -1.99
CA ALA A 379 -6.90 18.79 -1.92
C ALA A 379 -7.36 19.82 -0.89
N PRO A 380 -7.19 19.56 0.42
CA PRO A 380 -7.58 20.48 1.47
C PRO A 380 -6.61 21.66 1.59
N VAL A 381 -7.13 22.84 1.90
CA VAL A 381 -6.37 24.02 2.33
C VAL A 381 -7.09 24.71 3.48
N VAL A 382 -6.34 25.19 4.46
CA VAL A 382 -6.89 25.88 5.64
C VAL A 382 -6.63 27.37 5.50
N ASP A 383 -7.68 28.17 5.68
CA ASP A 383 -7.53 29.61 5.80
C ASP A 383 -6.91 30.00 7.14
N ARG A 384 -5.62 30.33 7.10
CA ARG A 384 -4.82 30.88 8.18
C ARG A 384 -4.61 32.40 8.05
N VAL A 385 -4.48 32.91 6.82
CA VAL A 385 -4.11 34.31 6.57
C VAL A 385 -5.27 35.27 6.80
N GLN A 386 -6.46 34.98 6.27
CA GLN A 386 -7.65 35.78 6.55
C GLN A 386 -8.25 35.44 7.92
N GLY A 387 -7.82 34.35 8.54
CA GLY A 387 -8.10 34.00 9.93
C GLY A 387 -9.49 33.41 10.15
N THR A 388 -10.20 32.97 9.10
CA THR A 388 -11.52 32.35 9.26
C THR A 388 -11.44 30.92 9.76
N GLY A 389 -10.29 30.25 9.62
CA GLY A 389 -10.09 28.86 10.00
C GLY A 389 -10.91 27.85 9.19
N ARG A 390 -11.49 28.30 8.06
CA ARG A 390 -12.23 27.45 7.12
C ARG A 390 -11.28 26.44 6.49
N ILE A 391 -11.79 25.23 6.27
CA ILE A 391 -11.11 24.23 5.45
C ILE A 391 -11.84 24.19 4.11
N ILE A 392 -11.13 24.53 3.03
CA ILE A 392 -11.63 24.42 1.66
C ILE A 392 -11.02 23.13 1.11
N LEU A 393 -11.85 22.17 0.75
CA LEU A 393 -11.43 20.92 0.13
C LEU A 393 -11.83 20.95 -1.34
N LEU A 394 -10.85 20.79 -2.22
CA LEU A 394 -11.09 20.51 -3.63
C LEU A 394 -10.98 19.01 -3.89
N TYR A 395 -11.70 18.52 -4.90
CA TYR A 395 -11.58 17.15 -5.37
C TYR A 395 -12.05 17.04 -6.83
N ASN A 396 -11.68 15.96 -7.50
CA ASN A 396 -12.13 15.63 -8.85
C ASN A 396 -13.28 14.62 -8.81
N GLY A 397 -14.37 14.90 -9.52
CA GLY A 397 -15.45 13.96 -9.81
C GLY A 397 -15.28 13.36 -11.20
N LYS A 398 -15.26 12.02 -11.31
CA LYS A 398 -15.10 11.28 -12.57
C LYS A 398 -16.23 10.29 -12.76
N SER A 399 -16.88 10.28 -13.93
CA SER A 399 -17.93 9.29 -14.24
C SER A 399 -17.41 7.97 -14.83
N VAL A 400 -16.14 7.93 -15.24
CA VAL A 400 -15.46 6.76 -15.81
C VAL A 400 -13.96 6.78 -15.43
N SER A 401 -13.23 5.73 -15.77
CA SER A 401 -11.78 5.65 -15.51
C SER A 401 -10.98 6.75 -16.22
N GLU A 402 -9.77 7.04 -15.73
CA GLU A 402 -8.86 7.99 -16.38
C GLU A 402 -8.54 7.65 -17.83
N TRP A 403 -8.39 6.35 -18.13
CA TRP A 403 -8.18 5.87 -19.49
C TRP A 403 -9.37 6.21 -20.38
N ALA A 404 -10.59 5.98 -19.91
CA ALA A 404 -11.79 6.33 -20.67
C ALA A 404 -11.94 7.87 -20.82
N LEU A 405 -11.60 8.65 -19.79
CA LEU A 405 -11.58 10.12 -19.86
C LEU A 405 -10.55 10.64 -20.88
N ALA A 406 -9.36 10.03 -20.94
CA ALA A 406 -8.32 10.39 -21.91
C ALA A 406 -8.77 10.13 -23.37
N GLU A 407 -9.62 9.12 -23.59
CA GLU A 407 -10.30 8.84 -24.86
C GLU A 407 -11.52 9.74 -25.11
N GLY A 408 -11.77 10.74 -24.26
CA GLY A 408 -12.89 11.67 -24.38
C GLY A 408 -14.24 11.07 -24.03
N LYS A 409 -14.27 9.97 -23.25
CA LYS A 409 -15.50 9.35 -22.72
C LYS A 409 -15.81 9.88 -21.33
N GLY A 410 -17.08 10.10 -21.02
CA GLY A 410 -17.51 10.51 -19.69
C GLY A 410 -17.19 11.97 -19.35
N SER A 411 -17.05 12.27 -18.06
CA SER A 411 -16.96 13.61 -17.49
C SER A 411 -15.89 13.64 -16.38
N SER A 412 -15.03 14.66 -16.42
CA SER A 412 -14.13 15.04 -15.33
C SER A 412 -14.48 16.44 -14.88
N ARG A 413 -14.71 16.62 -13.58
CA ARG A 413 -15.19 17.88 -12.99
C ARG A 413 -14.47 18.18 -11.69
N ILE A 414 -14.21 19.45 -11.40
CA ILE A 414 -13.59 19.87 -10.14
C ILE A 414 -14.67 20.47 -9.24
N PHE A 415 -14.71 19.98 -8.01
CA PHE A 415 -15.65 20.42 -6.99
C PHE A 415 -14.91 21.02 -5.80
N CYS A 416 -15.67 21.81 -5.03
CA CYS A 416 -15.23 22.37 -3.77
C CYS A 416 -16.29 22.14 -2.70
N VAL A 417 -15.88 21.68 -1.52
CA VAL A 417 -16.67 21.68 -0.28
C VAL A 417 -15.94 22.47 0.80
N THR A 418 -16.66 23.08 1.72
CA THR A 418 -16.08 23.92 2.78
C THR A 418 -16.56 23.48 4.14
N SER A 419 -15.62 23.38 5.09
CA SER A 419 -15.92 23.31 6.52
C SER A 419 -15.72 24.66 7.17
N HIS A 420 -16.70 25.08 7.97
CA HIS A 420 -16.67 26.31 8.77
C HIS A 420 -16.34 26.07 10.24
N ASP A 421 -16.17 24.81 10.63
CA ASP A 421 -16.03 24.34 12.01
C ASP A 421 -14.86 23.35 12.13
N HIS A 422 -13.76 23.64 11.45
CA HIS A 422 -12.48 22.95 11.59
C HIS A 422 -12.53 21.45 11.28
N GLY A 423 -13.32 21.09 10.26
CA GLY A 423 -13.43 19.73 9.72
C GLY A 423 -14.51 18.87 10.39
N ILE A 424 -15.38 19.44 11.21
CA ILE A 424 -16.47 18.69 11.89
C ILE A 424 -17.66 18.49 10.94
N SER A 425 -18.06 19.52 10.20
CA SER A 425 -19.12 19.47 9.19
C SER A 425 -18.71 20.15 7.89
N TRP A 426 -19.41 19.82 6.81
CA TRP A 426 -19.06 20.19 5.44
C TRP A 426 -20.29 20.68 4.68
N SER A 427 -20.09 21.69 3.82
CA SER A 427 -21.11 22.19 2.90
C SER A 427 -21.45 21.19 1.80
N ASP A 428 -22.54 21.45 1.08
CA ASP A 428 -22.80 20.77 -0.18
C ASP A 428 -21.68 21.05 -1.21
N PRO A 429 -21.38 20.10 -2.12
CA PRO A 429 -20.41 20.31 -3.19
C PRO A 429 -20.83 21.39 -4.17
N ARG A 430 -19.86 22.22 -4.57
CA ARG A 430 -20.01 23.20 -5.65
C ARG A 430 -19.10 22.87 -6.82
N ASP A 431 -19.70 22.71 -8.00
CA ASP A 431 -18.98 22.53 -9.26
C ASP A 431 -18.26 23.83 -9.65
N ILE A 432 -16.93 23.79 -9.74
CA ILE A 432 -16.10 24.91 -10.17
C ILE A 432 -15.47 24.68 -11.56
N SER A 433 -15.78 23.57 -12.21
CA SER A 433 -15.28 23.21 -13.54
C SER A 433 -15.44 24.34 -14.58
N PRO A 434 -16.54 25.13 -14.62
CA PRO A 434 -16.66 26.24 -15.56
C PRO A 434 -15.57 27.32 -15.42
N GLN A 435 -14.89 27.40 -14.27
CA GLN A 435 -13.84 28.37 -13.99
C GLN A 435 -12.43 27.79 -14.17
N VAL A 436 -12.27 26.48 -13.97
CA VAL A 436 -10.97 25.83 -13.88
C VAL A 436 -10.73 24.73 -14.91
N HIS A 437 -11.69 24.40 -15.78
CA HIS A 437 -11.56 23.35 -16.78
C HIS A 437 -11.62 23.87 -18.21
N ARG A 438 -10.63 23.51 -19.04
CA ARG A 438 -10.56 23.87 -20.47
C ARG A 438 -11.23 22.78 -21.33
N SER A 439 -12.56 22.81 -21.33
CA SER A 439 -13.53 21.77 -21.73
C SER A 439 -13.43 21.08 -23.11
N ARG A 440 -12.47 21.40 -23.98
CA ARG A 440 -12.30 20.69 -25.28
C ARG A 440 -10.92 20.09 -25.50
N VAL A 441 -9.97 20.36 -24.61
CA VAL A 441 -8.60 19.89 -24.72
C VAL A 441 -8.32 18.87 -23.63
N TRP A 442 -8.90 19.04 -22.44
CA TRP A 442 -8.56 18.24 -21.27
C TRP A 442 -9.53 17.08 -21.05
N GLY A 443 -8.97 15.88 -20.85
CA GLY A 443 -9.73 14.67 -20.54
C GLY A 443 -9.76 14.40 -19.04
N VAL A 444 -8.59 14.16 -18.46
CA VAL A 444 -8.38 13.97 -17.02
C VAL A 444 -7.86 15.28 -16.44
N GLN A 445 -8.43 15.74 -15.34
CA GLN A 445 -7.93 16.87 -14.55
C GLN A 445 -7.74 16.42 -13.10
N ILE A 446 -6.53 16.61 -12.57
CA ILE A 446 -6.15 16.26 -11.20
C ILE A 446 -5.83 17.58 -10.48
N PRO A 447 -6.52 17.92 -9.36
CA PRO A 447 -6.10 19.00 -8.47
C PRO A 447 -4.83 18.57 -7.72
N SER A 448 -4.38 19.33 -6.71
CA SER A 448 -3.23 18.88 -5.91
C SER A 448 -3.53 17.50 -5.30
N ALA A 449 -2.63 16.54 -5.51
CA ALA A 449 -2.75 15.22 -4.91
C ALA A 449 -2.11 15.27 -3.52
N GLY A 450 -2.90 15.64 -2.50
CA GLY A 450 -2.43 16.09 -1.18
C GLY A 450 -2.92 17.51 -0.90
N HIS A 451 -2.41 18.20 0.12
CA HIS A 451 -2.87 19.56 0.44
C HIS A 451 -2.65 20.59 -0.69
N ALA A 452 -3.52 21.60 -0.74
CA ALA A 452 -3.33 22.81 -1.53
C ALA A 452 -2.64 23.92 -0.69
N LEU A 453 -2.04 24.90 -1.38
CA LEU A 453 -1.25 25.96 -0.74
C LEU A 453 -2.14 27.18 -0.43
N GLN A 454 -2.06 27.71 0.79
CA GLN A 454 -2.41 29.12 1.03
C GLN A 454 -1.11 29.94 1.06
N MET A 455 -0.97 30.86 0.12
CA MET A 455 0.15 31.79 0.08
C MET A 455 0.06 32.82 1.21
N ARG A 456 1.17 33.46 1.56
CA ARG A 456 1.25 34.56 2.54
C ARG A 456 0.37 35.75 2.18
N SER A 457 0.06 35.93 0.89
CA SER A 457 -0.91 36.94 0.42
C SER A 457 -2.36 36.59 0.79
N GLY A 458 -2.63 35.36 1.20
CA GLY A 458 -3.96 34.80 1.45
C GLY A 458 -4.58 34.13 0.22
N ARG A 459 -3.90 34.18 -0.94
CA ARG A 459 -4.29 33.46 -2.16
C ARG A 459 -4.26 31.95 -1.93
N LEU A 460 -5.34 31.26 -2.28
CA LEU A 460 -5.36 29.80 -2.38
C LEU A 460 -4.78 29.42 -3.74
N PHE A 461 -3.74 28.60 -3.76
CA PHE A 461 -3.05 28.16 -4.97
C PHE A 461 -3.08 26.63 -5.06
N VAL A 462 -3.50 26.12 -6.21
CA VAL A 462 -3.61 24.69 -6.47
C VAL A 462 -2.73 24.37 -7.68
N SER A 463 -1.66 23.60 -7.46
CA SER A 463 -0.92 22.95 -8.54
C SER A 463 -1.68 21.69 -8.96
N GLY A 464 -1.91 21.51 -10.24
CA GLY A 464 -2.62 20.36 -10.76
C GLY A 464 -1.97 19.83 -12.03
N SER A 465 -2.53 18.75 -12.54
CA SER A 465 -2.16 18.19 -13.84
C SER A 465 -3.39 17.88 -14.68
N HIS A 466 -3.18 17.79 -15.99
CA HIS A 466 -4.22 17.36 -16.91
C HIS A 466 -3.66 16.57 -18.09
N THR A 467 -4.48 15.70 -18.67
CA THR A 467 -4.19 15.13 -20.00
C THR A 467 -4.66 16.05 -21.12
N VAL A 468 -4.14 15.86 -22.32
CA VAL A 468 -4.73 16.39 -23.56
C VAL A 468 -5.34 15.22 -24.33
N SER A 469 -6.56 15.37 -24.83
CA SER A 469 -7.37 14.28 -25.42
C SER A 469 -6.62 13.42 -26.45
N ASN A 470 -6.80 12.09 -26.39
CA ASN A 470 -6.17 11.02 -27.18
C ASN A 470 -4.69 10.70 -26.88
N ASP A 471 -4.08 11.34 -25.89
CA ASP A 471 -2.75 10.96 -25.41
C ASP A 471 -2.83 10.02 -24.19
N SER A 472 -1.70 9.36 -23.88
CA SER A 472 -1.54 8.52 -22.70
C SER A 472 -1.88 9.27 -21.40
N VAL A 473 -2.43 8.58 -20.40
CA VAL A 473 -2.63 9.13 -19.04
C VAL A 473 -1.32 9.56 -18.36
N PHE A 474 -0.17 9.14 -18.89
CA PHE A 474 1.16 9.57 -18.45
C PHE A 474 1.67 10.81 -19.19
N ALA A 475 1.07 11.20 -20.31
CA ALA A 475 1.46 12.35 -21.12
C ALA A 475 0.77 13.65 -20.65
N GLN A 476 0.82 13.88 -19.34
CA GLN A 476 0.16 15.02 -18.68
C GLN A 476 0.98 16.31 -18.73
N TRP A 477 0.32 17.42 -18.46
CA TRP A 477 0.92 18.73 -18.27
C TRP A 477 0.56 19.23 -16.88
N ASN A 478 1.54 19.83 -16.20
CA ASN A 478 1.29 20.60 -14.98
C ASN A 478 0.72 21.98 -15.33
N TYR A 479 -0.16 22.47 -14.47
CA TYR A 479 -0.72 23.82 -14.51
C TYR A 479 -1.06 24.26 -13.09
N ALA A 480 -1.61 25.46 -12.94
CA ALA A 480 -2.15 25.90 -11.67
C ALA A 480 -3.42 26.73 -11.85
N PHE A 481 -4.21 26.81 -10.78
CA PHE A 481 -5.34 27.72 -10.66
C PHE A 481 -5.41 28.23 -9.21
N TRP A 482 -6.03 29.39 -9.01
CA TRP A 482 -6.01 30.06 -7.72
C TRP A 482 -7.29 30.84 -7.43
N SER A 483 -7.47 31.18 -6.15
CA SER A 483 -8.58 31.98 -5.65
C SER A 483 -8.07 33.02 -4.64
N ASP A 484 -8.57 34.25 -4.75
CA ASP A 484 -8.27 35.36 -3.84
C ASP A 484 -9.42 35.67 -2.86
N ASP A 485 -10.52 34.91 -2.94
CA ASP A 485 -11.76 35.14 -2.19
C ASP A 485 -12.23 33.88 -1.44
N LEU A 486 -11.26 33.11 -0.94
CA LEU A 486 -11.46 31.87 -0.17
C LEU A 486 -12.31 30.83 -0.91
N GLY A 487 -12.02 30.69 -2.20
CA GLY A 487 -12.60 29.70 -3.10
C GLY A 487 -13.89 30.16 -3.76
N ALA A 488 -14.43 31.36 -3.50
CA ALA A 488 -15.69 31.79 -4.09
C ALA A 488 -15.62 31.90 -5.62
N THR A 489 -14.51 32.43 -6.15
CA THR A 489 -14.17 32.45 -7.58
C THR A 489 -12.74 31.94 -7.81
N TRP A 490 -12.48 31.43 -9.02
CA TRP A 490 -11.21 30.82 -9.39
C TRP A 490 -10.69 31.36 -10.72
N THR A 491 -9.37 31.52 -10.81
CA THR A 491 -8.64 31.90 -12.02
C THR A 491 -7.71 30.76 -12.42
N ILE A 492 -7.73 30.39 -13.70
CA ILE A 492 -6.87 29.35 -14.27
C ILE A 492 -5.62 29.94 -14.95
N GLY A 493 -4.46 29.40 -14.60
CA GLY A 493 -3.15 29.76 -15.15
C GLY A 493 -2.76 29.01 -16.41
N PRO A 494 -1.62 29.37 -17.03
CA PRO A 494 -1.07 28.62 -18.16
C PRO A 494 -0.51 27.26 -17.73
N ASP A 495 -0.14 26.46 -18.72
CA ASP A 495 0.50 25.16 -18.52
C ASP A 495 2.03 25.34 -18.40
N VAL A 496 2.70 24.41 -17.73
CA VAL A 496 4.16 24.32 -17.66
C VAL A 496 4.65 23.65 -18.94
N LEU A 497 5.28 24.40 -19.84
CA LEU A 497 5.53 23.93 -21.20
C LEU A 497 6.95 23.40 -21.46
N LEU A 498 7.95 23.91 -20.74
CA LEU A 498 9.35 23.74 -21.09
C LEU A 498 10.20 23.19 -19.95
N ARG A 499 11.14 22.32 -20.33
CA ARG A 499 12.25 21.87 -19.49
C ARG A 499 13.46 22.77 -19.67
N ALA A 500 14.40 22.72 -18.73
CA ALA A 500 15.63 23.50 -18.73
C ALA A 500 16.57 23.17 -19.91
N ASP A 501 16.46 21.97 -20.47
CA ASP A 501 17.16 21.53 -21.69
C ASP A 501 16.46 22.00 -22.98
N GLY A 502 15.33 22.72 -22.88
CA GLY A 502 14.53 23.19 -24.00
C GLY A 502 13.54 22.17 -24.55
N ALA A 503 13.48 20.96 -24.00
CA ALA A 503 12.51 19.95 -24.39
C ALA A 503 11.10 20.24 -23.80
N SER A 504 10.10 19.50 -24.30
CA SER A 504 8.74 19.52 -23.78
C SER A 504 8.70 19.10 -22.31
N ALA A 505 7.90 19.79 -21.50
CA ALA A 505 7.58 19.38 -20.12
C ALA A 505 6.37 18.45 -20.03
N GLN A 506 5.90 17.89 -21.15
CA GLN A 506 4.91 16.82 -21.13
C GLN A 506 5.45 15.58 -20.38
N GLY A 507 4.61 14.96 -19.56
CA GLY A 507 5.00 13.88 -18.64
C GLY A 507 5.00 14.30 -17.17
N LEU A 508 4.86 15.59 -16.88
CA LEU A 508 4.64 16.06 -15.52
C LEU A 508 3.21 15.73 -15.07
N ASN A 509 3.12 15.01 -13.95
CA ASN A 509 1.87 14.45 -13.43
C ASN A 509 1.56 15.06 -12.03
N GLU A 510 1.14 14.28 -11.04
CA GLU A 510 0.79 14.74 -9.70
C GLU A 510 1.83 15.70 -9.08
N ALA A 511 1.37 16.88 -8.69
CA ALA A 511 2.23 17.98 -8.26
C ALA A 511 1.72 18.66 -6.98
N MET A 512 2.68 19.02 -6.13
CA MET A 512 2.49 19.75 -4.87
C MET A 512 3.29 21.06 -4.92
N ALA A 513 2.77 22.11 -4.26
CA ALA A 513 3.38 23.43 -4.27
C ALA A 513 3.65 23.97 -2.87
N ALA A 514 4.78 24.68 -2.72
CA ALA A 514 5.10 25.42 -1.50
C ALA A 514 5.59 26.84 -1.85
N GLU A 515 5.35 27.80 -0.95
CA GLU A 515 5.85 29.17 -1.10
C GLU A 515 7.23 29.32 -0.46
N LEU A 516 8.18 29.84 -1.23
CA LEU A 516 9.54 30.18 -0.81
C LEU A 516 9.58 31.53 -0.07
N ASP A 517 10.64 31.84 0.66
CA ASP A 517 10.72 33.06 1.48
C ASP A 517 10.74 34.36 0.67
N ASP A 518 11.19 34.30 -0.57
CA ASP A 518 11.17 35.43 -1.51
C ASP A 518 9.83 35.59 -2.26
N GLY A 519 8.83 34.77 -1.93
CA GLY A 519 7.48 34.81 -2.54
C GLY A 519 7.36 34.03 -3.85
N ARG A 520 8.44 33.41 -4.34
CA ARG A 520 8.33 32.41 -5.41
C ARG A 520 7.59 31.17 -4.92
N ILE A 521 7.07 30.42 -5.87
CA ILE A 521 6.40 29.13 -5.65
C ILE A 521 7.32 28.05 -6.20
N VAL A 522 7.58 27.02 -5.42
CA VAL A 522 8.21 25.79 -5.89
C VAL A 522 7.12 24.75 -6.12
N ILE A 523 7.08 24.17 -7.31
CA ILE A 523 6.20 23.08 -7.68
C ILE A 523 7.07 21.83 -7.85
N ASN A 524 6.74 20.78 -7.12
CA ASN A 524 7.41 19.49 -7.17
C ASN A 524 6.46 18.45 -7.78
N SER A 525 6.87 17.82 -8.87
CA SER A 525 6.02 16.96 -9.69
C SER A 525 6.56 15.56 -9.84
N ARG A 526 5.63 14.59 -9.87
CA ARG A 526 5.87 13.26 -10.42
C ARG A 526 6.26 13.39 -11.88
N ASN A 527 7.29 12.66 -12.29
CA ASN A 527 8.01 12.91 -13.53
C ASN A 527 8.05 11.65 -14.39
N TYR A 528 7.29 11.67 -15.48
CA TYR A 528 7.32 10.66 -16.52
C TYR A 528 8.07 11.16 -17.75
N ARG A 529 8.76 10.25 -18.44
CA ARG A 529 9.37 10.48 -19.75
C ARG A 529 9.02 9.31 -20.65
N ASP A 530 8.41 9.60 -21.79
CA ASP A 530 8.01 8.58 -22.77
C ASP A 530 7.17 7.44 -22.17
N GLY A 531 6.36 7.75 -21.16
CA GLY A 531 5.49 6.79 -20.47
C GLY A 531 6.11 6.10 -19.24
N GLU A 532 7.39 6.33 -18.96
CA GLU A 532 8.11 5.67 -17.85
C GLU A 532 8.57 6.64 -16.76
N PRO A 533 8.67 6.22 -15.48
CA PRO A 533 9.23 7.05 -14.42
C PRO A 533 10.66 7.52 -14.72
N ALA A 534 10.93 8.81 -14.52
CA ALA A 534 12.26 9.38 -14.77
C ALA A 534 13.32 9.02 -13.70
N GLY A 535 12.91 8.40 -12.59
CA GLY A 535 13.78 8.08 -11.45
C GLY A 535 14.05 9.25 -10.50
N LEU A 536 13.57 10.46 -10.83
CA LEU A 536 13.84 11.73 -10.13
C LEU A 536 12.60 12.62 -10.12
N ARG A 537 12.46 13.47 -9.10
CA ARG A 537 11.44 14.53 -9.07
C ARG A 537 11.76 15.63 -10.07
N ALA A 538 10.71 16.15 -10.70
CA ALA A 538 10.78 17.37 -11.50
C ALA A 538 10.40 18.58 -10.64
N VAL A 539 11.13 19.68 -10.80
CA VAL A 539 10.94 20.92 -10.05
C VAL A 539 10.75 22.09 -11.00
N THR A 540 9.70 22.87 -10.75
CA THR A 540 9.37 24.10 -11.49
C THR A 540 9.26 25.25 -10.51
N LEU A 541 10.01 26.32 -10.73
CA LEU A 541 9.84 27.57 -9.98
C LEU A 541 8.84 28.48 -10.70
N ALA A 542 7.94 29.10 -9.95
CA ALA A 542 6.94 30.01 -10.47
C ALA A 542 6.89 31.31 -9.65
N HIS A 543 6.36 32.37 -10.24
CA HIS A 543 6.05 33.62 -9.54
C HIS A 543 4.92 34.35 -10.26
N PHE A 544 4.27 35.26 -9.55
CA PHE A 544 3.36 36.24 -10.16
C PHE A 544 4.14 37.49 -10.55
N ASP A 545 3.96 37.97 -11.78
CA ASP A 545 4.55 39.23 -12.22
C ASP A 545 3.77 40.46 -11.68
N ALA A 546 4.23 41.67 -12.00
CA ALA A 546 3.58 42.91 -11.55
C ALA A 546 2.15 43.11 -12.11
N ALA A 547 1.77 42.36 -13.15
CA ALA A 547 0.42 42.35 -13.72
C ALA A 547 -0.42 41.15 -13.24
N ASP A 548 0.03 40.49 -12.16
CA ASP A 548 -0.60 39.32 -11.53
C ASP A 548 -0.73 38.11 -12.46
N ARG A 549 0.23 37.96 -13.39
CA ARG A 549 0.30 36.78 -14.29
C ARG A 549 1.23 35.75 -13.69
N LEU A 550 0.80 34.49 -13.66
CA LEU A 550 1.64 33.37 -13.25
C LEU A 550 2.67 33.04 -14.33
N ILE A 551 3.96 33.08 -13.96
CA ILE A 551 5.10 32.80 -14.84
C ILE A 551 5.87 31.60 -14.29
N TYR A 552 6.10 30.59 -15.14
CA TYR A 552 6.95 29.43 -14.83
C TYR A 552 8.36 29.62 -15.39
N GLN A 553 9.35 29.23 -14.61
CA GLN A 553 10.69 28.95 -15.11
C GLN A 553 10.73 27.56 -15.76
N PRO A 554 11.70 27.27 -16.64
CA PRO A 554 11.87 25.93 -17.19
C PRO A 554 12.08 24.88 -16.09
N THR A 555 11.37 23.76 -16.21
CA THR A 555 11.45 22.64 -15.26
C THR A 555 12.81 21.95 -15.31
N TYR A 556 13.37 21.59 -14.16
CA TYR A 556 14.57 20.77 -14.07
C TYR A 556 14.34 19.53 -13.21
N ASP A 557 15.19 18.53 -13.37
CA ASP A 557 15.16 17.32 -12.53
C ASP A 557 16.11 17.55 -11.35
N ASP A 558 15.63 17.35 -10.13
CA ASP A 558 16.46 17.50 -8.93
C ASP A 558 17.19 16.19 -8.62
N PRO A 559 18.53 16.13 -8.77
CA PRO A 559 19.29 14.90 -8.57
C PRO A 559 19.33 14.43 -7.11
N ALA A 560 18.93 15.26 -6.14
CA ALA A 560 18.86 14.87 -4.73
C ALA A 560 17.53 14.19 -4.37
N LEU A 561 16.51 14.31 -5.24
CA LEU A 561 15.15 13.84 -5.01
C LEU A 561 14.86 12.61 -5.89
N ILE A 562 15.39 11.45 -5.46
CA ILE A 562 15.13 10.17 -6.11
C ILE A 562 13.66 9.78 -5.94
N ASP A 563 13.04 9.24 -6.98
CA ASP A 563 11.62 8.91 -7.01
C ASP A 563 11.31 7.73 -7.93
N SER A 564 10.30 6.92 -7.57
CA SER A 564 9.85 5.77 -8.36
C SER A 564 8.66 6.07 -9.28
N GLY A 565 8.33 7.35 -9.49
CA GLY A 565 7.12 7.75 -10.19
C GLY A 565 5.90 7.57 -9.28
N VAL A 566 5.88 8.28 -8.16
CA VAL A 566 4.76 8.33 -7.20
C VAL A 566 4.48 9.78 -6.80
N GLN A 567 3.31 10.11 -6.27
CA GLN A 567 3.09 11.41 -5.64
C GLN A 567 4.06 11.59 -4.45
N GLY A 568 4.51 12.82 -4.23
CA GLY A 568 5.35 13.19 -3.09
C GLY A 568 4.92 14.54 -2.52
N ALA A 569 5.04 14.69 -1.21
CA ALA A 569 4.52 15.84 -0.47
C ALA A 569 5.58 16.90 -0.23
N LEU A 570 5.22 18.18 -0.40
CA LEU A 570 6.12 19.31 -0.22
C LEU A 570 5.43 20.40 0.60
N LEU A 571 6.07 20.87 1.67
CA LEU A 571 5.53 21.95 2.52
C LEU A 571 6.64 22.81 3.11
N ALA A 572 6.43 24.12 3.17
CA ALA A 572 7.28 25.04 3.93
C ALA A 572 6.79 25.12 5.39
N CYS A 573 7.48 24.44 6.30
CA CYS A 573 7.10 24.33 7.70
C CYS A 573 7.81 25.38 8.56
N PHE A 574 7.09 26.06 9.46
CA PHE A 574 7.71 26.98 10.43
C PHE A 574 8.36 26.19 11.56
N ASP A 575 9.65 26.40 11.77
CA ASP A 575 10.40 25.84 12.89
C ASP A 575 10.49 26.88 14.02
N PRO A 576 9.74 26.71 15.12
CA PRO A 576 9.70 27.69 16.21
C PRO A 576 11.04 27.79 16.97
N ARG A 577 11.93 26.79 16.86
CA ARG A 577 13.25 26.82 17.52
C ARG A 577 14.20 27.82 16.86
N THR A 578 14.08 27.97 15.54
CA THR A 578 14.94 28.85 14.73
C THR A 578 14.23 30.13 14.26
N GLY A 579 12.90 30.17 14.33
CA GLY A 579 12.08 31.27 13.84
C GLY A 579 12.07 31.38 12.32
N ARG A 580 12.42 30.31 11.59
CA ARG A 580 12.52 30.26 10.13
C ARG A 580 11.62 29.18 9.55
N ARG A 581 11.30 29.30 8.27
CA ARG A 581 10.64 28.23 7.52
C ARG A 581 11.68 27.31 6.91
N ARG A 582 11.41 26.00 6.96
CA ARG A 582 12.21 24.95 6.33
C ARG A 582 11.33 24.23 5.33
N LEU A 583 11.86 23.97 4.14
CA LEU A 583 11.14 23.21 3.14
C LEU A 583 11.30 21.72 3.48
N LEU A 584 10.19 21.02 3.67
CA LEU A 584 10.16 19.59 3.92
C LEU A 584 9.59 18.88 2.69
N PHE A 585 10.25 17.81 2.27
CA PHE A 585 9.80 16.96 1.18
C PHE A 585 9.72 15.51 1.65
N VAL A 586 8.61 14.84 1.36
CA VAL A 586 8.36 13.44 1.74
C VAL A 586 8.01 12.62 0.51
N ASN A 587 8.76 11.55 0.28
CA ASN A 587 8.42 10.54 -0.73
C ASN A 587 9.08 9.19 -0.42
N PRO A 588 8.63 8.10 -1.06
CA PRO A 588 9.38 6.85 -1.15
C PRO A 588 10.71 7.07 -1.89
N ASP A 589 11.81 7.02 -1.15
CA ASP A 589 13.15 7.31 -1.65
C ASP A 589 13.79 6.07 -2.28
N HIS A 590 13.34 5.74 -3.48
CA HIS A 590 13.87 4.65 -4.29
C HIS A 590 13.53 4.89 -5.76
N SER A 591 14.45 4.57 -6.69
CA SER A 591 14.32 4.93 -8.11
C SER A 591 13.34 4.05 -8.90
N ALA A 592 13.00 2.87 -8.39
CA ALA A 592 12.23 1.86 -9.12
C ALA A 592 11.06 1.23 -8.33
N ALA A 593 10.90 1.57 -7.05
CA ALA A 593 9.92 0.92 -6.20
C ALA A 593 9.37 1.90 -5.16
N ARG A 594 8.13 1.69 -4.72
CA ARG A 594 7.48 2.50 -3.68
C ARG A 594 7.81 1.92 -2.30
N MET A 595 8.98 2.27 -1.80
CA MET A 595 9.48 1.89 -0.48
C MET A 595 10.40 2.97 0.10
N ASN A 596 10.79 2.82 1.37
CA ASN A 596 11.74 3.71 2.02
C ASN A 596 11.24 5.17 2.12
N LEU A 597 10.05 5.35 2.71
CA LEU A 597 9.45 6.67 2.95
C LEU A 597 10.44 7.53 3.73
N THR A 598 10.87 8.62 3.13
CA THR A 598 11.93 9.48 3.64
C THR A 598 11.46 10.93 3.67
N VAL A 599 11.70 11.60 4.80
CA VAL A 599 11.60 13.06 4.88
C VAL A 599 12.95 13.69 4.64
N ARG A 600 12.98 14.69 3.76
CA ARG A 600 14.12 15.54 3.51
C ARG A 600 13.83 16.96 3.97
N ALA A 601 14.84 17.67 4.42
CA ALA A 601 14.73 19.07 4.83
C ALA A 601 15.74 19.96 4.10
N SER A 602 15.29 21.14 3.71
CA SER A 602 16.10 22.18 3.08
C SER A 602 15.96 23.51 3.82
N ASP A 603 17.11 24.09 4.15
CA ASP A 603 17.25 25.42 4.76
C ASP A 603 17.53 26.53 3.75
N ASP A 604 17.83 26.16 2.50
CA ASP A 604 18.19 27.06 1.40
C ASP A 604 17.13 27.07 0.30
N GLN A 605 15.87 26.90 0.70
CA GLN A 605 14.68 27.04 -0.16
C GLN A 605 14.65 26.05 -1.34
N GLY A 606 15.14 24.84 -1.11
CA GLY A 606 15.14 23.74 -2.08
C GLY A 606 16.39 23.65 -2.95
N ALA A 607 17.44 24.44 -2.68
CA ALA A 607 18.69 24.35 -3.43
C ALA A 607 19.55 23.14 -3.02
N SER A 608 19.46 22.70 -1.77
CA SER A 608 20.07 21.47 -1.25
C SER A 608 19.24 20.82 -0.15
N TRP A 609 19.46 19.51 0.05
CA TRP A 609 18.73 18.67 1.01
C TRP A 609 19.71 17.93 1.94
N PRO A 610 20.41 18.63 2.85
CA PRO A 610 21.46 18.03 3.68
C PRO A 610 20.93 17.04 4.74
N ILE A 611 19.63 17.10 5.03
CA ILE A 611 18.97 16.21 5.99
C ILE A 611 18.04 15.27 5.21
N ALA A 612 18.20 13.97 5.44
CA ALA A 612 17.33 12.92 4.96
C ALA A 612 17.14 11.87 6.07
N LYS A 613 15.89 11.60 6.45
CA LYS A 613 15.52 10.65 7.51
C LYS A 613 14.48 9.69 7.01
N VAL A 614 14.76 8.39 7.10
CA VAL A 614 13.78 7.34 6.83
C VAL A 614 12.73 7.35 7.94
N ILE A 615 11.47 7.55 7.55
CA ILE A 615 10.30 7.41 8.42
C ILE A 615 9.91 5.93 8.47
N ASP A 616 9.76 5.29 7.30
CA ASP A 616 9.38 3.89 7.19
C ASP A 616 10.19 3.21 6.07
N ALA A 617 11.01 2.21 6.43
CA ALA A 617 11.83 1.48 5.48
C ALA A 617 11.02 0.52 4.59
N GLY A 618 9.77 0.22 4.97
CA GLY A 618 8.91 -0.70 4.24
C GLY A 618 8.27 -0.12 2.98
N PRO A 619 7.45 -0.92 2.28
CA PRO A 619 6.62 -0.46 1.18
C PRO A 619 5.74 0.72 1.60
N SER A 620 5.83 1.79 0.84
CA SER A 620 5.20 3.07 1.12
C SER A 620 4.95 3.81 -0.18
N ALA A 621 3.79 4.44 -0.32
CA ALA A 621 3.39 5.08 -1.57
C ALA A 621 3.03 6.56 -1.35
N TYR A 622 1.79 6.97 -1.64
CA TYR A 622 1.40 8.39 -1.57
C TYR A 622 1.53 8.89 -0.15
N SER A 623 1.87 10.17 -0.02
CA SER A 623 2.03 10.80 1.28
C SER A 623 1.56 12.24 1.26
N ASP A 624 1.24 12.75 2.44
CA ASP A 624 1.03 14.17 2.65
C ASP A 624 1.56 14.57 4.04
N LEU A 625 1.86 15.86 4.24
CA LEU A 625 2.36 16.36 5.51
C LEU A 625 1.74 17.67 5.94
N THR A 626 1.73 17.89 7.24
CA THR A 626 1.39 19.17 7.87
C THR A 626 2.29 19.43 9.08
N CYS A 627 2.45 20.70 9.44
CA CYS A 627 3.18 21.10 10.64
C CYS A 627 2.30 21.93 11.58
N SER A 628 2.42 21.69 12.88
CA SER A 628 1.80 22.52 13.91
C SER A 628 2.66 23.74 14.25
N GLU A 629 2.05 24.79 14.79
CA GLU A 629 2.78 25.97 15.28
C GLU A 629 3.77 25.64 16.40
N ALA A 630 3.53 24.55 17.13
CA ALA A 630 4.42 24.05 18.18
C ALA A 630 5.65 23.30 17.64
N GLY A 631 5.78 23.16 16.32
CA GLY A 631 6.94 22.49 15.68
C GLY A 631 6.80 20.97 15.54
N GLY A 632 5.61 20.42 15.76
CA GLY A 632 5.32 19.02 15.46
C GLY A 632 5.04 18.83 13.97
N VAL A 633 5.60 17.79 13.38
CA VAL A 633 5.37 17.39 11.99
C VAL A 633 4.53 16.13 11.98
N SER A 634 3.51 16.11 11.13
CA SER A 634 2.63 14.96 10.91
C SER A 634 2.69 14.57 9.45
N VAL A 635 2.99 13.30 9.18
CA VAL A 635 3.01 12.71 7.85
C VAL A 635 1.92 11.65 7.79
N LEU A 636 1.05 11.73 6.79
CA LEU A 636 0.04 10.74 6.48
C LEU A 636 0.46 10.00 5.21
N TYR A 637 0.48 8.68 5.19
CA TYR A 637 1.00 7.93 4.05
C TYR A 637 0.36 6.55 3.88
N GLU A 638 0.40 6.03 2.67
CA GLU A 638 0.00 4.67 2.34
C GLU A 638 1.09 3.68 2.76
N ARG A 639 0.73 2.71 3.61
CA ARG A 639 1.67 1.77 4.20
C ARG A 639 1.41 0.35 3.70
N GLY A 640 2.24 -0.13 2.78
CA GLY A 640 1.96 -1.34 1.98
C GLY A 640 2.03 -2.68 2.74
N ASN A 641 2.76 -2.78 3.87
CA ASN A 641 2.85 -4.03 4.64
C ASN A 641 1.67 -4.26 5.59
N ASN A 642 1.01 -3.18 6.04
CA ASN A 642 -0.05 -3.26 7.04
C ASN A 642 -1.45 -2.99 6.45
N GLY A 643 -1.51 -2.63 5.16
CA GLY A 643 -2.74 -2.16 4.51
C GLY A 643 -3.16 -0.76 4.98
N GLY A 644 -3.77 0.00 4.08
CA GLY A 644 -4.36 1.30 4.40
C GLY A 644 -3.36 2.45 4.60
N ILE A 645 -3.82 3.48 5.31
CA ILE A 645 -3.17 4.77 5.51
C ILE A 645 -2.82 4.97 6.98
N TRP A 646 -1.56 5.33 7.21
CA TRP A 646 -0.96 5.51 8.53
C TRP A 646 -0.50 6.95 8.74
N HIS A 647 -0.52 7.37 9.99
CA HIS A 647 0.09 8.62 10.45
C HIS A 647 1.43 8.32 11.10
N ALA A 648 2.42 9.20 10.86
CA ALA A 648 3.67 9.29 11.58
C ALA A 648 3.83 10.70 12.15
N GLY A 649 4.12 10.81 13.45
CA GLY A 649 4.35 12.08 14.12
C GLY A 649 5.77 12.18 14.69
N PHE A 650 6.42 13.33 14.49
CA PHE A 650 7.77 13.64 14.98
C PHE A 650 7.97 15.15 15.10
N ASP A 651 9.16 15.61 15.48
CA ASP A 651 9.53 17.02 15.56
C ASP A 651 10.84 17.34 14.83
N PHE A 652 11.21 18.62 14.81
CA PHE A 652 12.45 19.06 14.18
C PHE A 652 13.72 18.66 14.95
N ASP A 653 13.63 18.30 16.25
CA ASP A 653 14.78 17.81 17.00
C ASP A 653 15.17 16.42 16.48
N TRP A 654 14.20 15.53 16.23
CA TRP A 654 14.45 14.25 15.57
C TRP A 654 15.03 14.39 14.16
N LEU A 655 14.52 15.36 13.40
CA LEU A 655 14.95 15.63 12.04
C LEU A 655 16.43 16.04 11.97
N ASP A 656 16.86 16.93 12.88
CA ASP A 656 18.23 17.43 12.96
C ASP A 656 19.19 16.52 13.72
N ALA A 657 18.69 15.57 14.51
CA ALA A 657 19.54 14.65 15.25
C ALA A 657 20.48 13.93 14.28
N THR A 658 21.79 13.93 14.53
CA THR A 658 22.73 13.13 13.72
C THR A 658 22.31 11.67 13.82
N SER A 659 21.90 11.06 12.70
CA SER A 659 21.58 9.62 12.70
C SER A 659 22.81 8.86 13.17
N VAL A 660 22.72 8.15 14.29
CA VAL A 660 23.55 6.97 14.50
C VAL A 660 23.17 6.05 13.35
N SER A 661 24.12 5.78 12.45
CA SER A 661 23.85 5.03 11.23
C SER A 661 23.15 3.70 11.56
N PRO A 662 22.01 3.37 10.93
CA PRO A 662 21.37 2.05 11.08
C PRO A 662 22.25 0.89 10.60
N ARG A 663 23.39 1.18 9.96
CA ARG A 663 24.35 0.20 9.44
C ARG A 663 25.02 -0.67 10.51
N ALA A 664 24.73 -0.46 11.80
CA ALA A 664 25.23 -1.29 12.91
C ALA A 664 24.20 -2.31 13.46
N LEU A 665 22.96 -2.37 12.95
CA LEU A 665 21.90 -3.22 13.52
C LEU A 665 21.52 -4.46 12.68
N LEU A 666 22.22 -4.73 11.57
CA LEU A 666 22.02 -5.95 10.75
C LEU A 666 23.22 -6.91 10.75
N SER A 667 24.18 -6.73 11.67
CA SER A 667 25.30 -7.67 11.84
C SER A 667 25.32 -8.29 13.23
N SER A 668 24.27 -9.01 13.58
CA SER A 668 24.37 -10.09 14.55
C SER A 668 23.23 -11.10 14.37
N GLY A 669 23.54 -12.22 13.69
CA GLY A 669 22.90 -13.49 14.01
C GLY A 669 21.74 -13.96 13.12
N ALA A 670 21.84 -13.86 11.80
CA ALA A 670 21.35 -14.88 10.86
C ALA A 670 21.87 -14.50 9.47
N ALA A 671 22.47 -15.45 8.75
CA ALA A 671 22.90 -15.23 7.38
C ALA A 671 21.70 -14.85 6.48
N PRO A 672 21.89 -14.02 5.45
CA PRO A 672 20.89 -13.87 4.39
C PRO A 672 20.82 -15.20 3.63
N CYS A 673 19.70 -15.92 3.75
CA CYS A 673 19.35 -17.06 2.91
C CYS A 673 18.51 -16.62 1.71
#